data_AF-F7Y3A3-F1
#
_entry.id   AF-F7Y3A3-F1
#
_cell.length_a   1.000
_cell.length_b   1.000
_cell.length_c   1.000
_cell.angle_alpha   90.00
_cell.angle_beta   90.00
_cell.angle_gamma   90.00
#
_symmetry.space_group_name_H-M   'P 1'
#
loop_
_entity.id
_entity.type
_entity.pdbx_description
1 polymer ?
#
loop_
_entity_poly.entity_id
_entity_poly.type
_entity_poly.pdbx_seq_one_letter_code
_entity_poly.pdbx_strand_id
1 'polypeptide(L)'
;MHVLRLAIVLTSTFISLGASAQVNTTGASSGALANFNGQPTALPPSVLEQLSTVDTADTTANKNLYPLPDANDRSPQSIDGLIFGNTPSDVKQNGFTILRAEAAGGDPDAKLRLGAALEFGLGTDKDPSAAFINYLEAANKNNAASQYAVGRAYLSGVGTDPNFDQSFKWLNSAYKNGQTGAAFDLAKAYQFGLGTPENVGQSEVFWDQAIKLGTAESYLGYADFLIDKKAKPPTDSTVKDLIWKAADLGNPQALSAAFGIAVNAGDAEQQDKWIGLLKQQAGVGNQVASLRLADAYLTPQSANFSPSAAFDLYKAAAANGNAYAQAKYGTLLLHQPALDSSVSRKDAIAILNEAAARGQPDALLALADVAKEARDLKSAYAYATAASELGGEKYAEKANKLQLSVCAEMVDEVCQPVPVFYITNRAIRTPMPLTFDNRLAPEQSITMGHSLVSIPTQRSVDTEQRPIWKVVASYLGFGSGVIGNAQSASPSEVSNFLFDGSLDSFLDAVQQAGVDNGRKKVIVFVHGFANTFDDATRRMAILSENEKYPGIPIVLDWASAGDATVRLSSADGYSGSGYLNDLQTVGSSCPDFKSVLEKLIGRFGSENVTVFAHSMGAQMVDYILAGCPSSSGRWPMSAKIGNLVFAAPDVDLNNFARHVDSLRSVADSFTIYVSANDMALRASQEAVGGRQRLGQGGSDRFVAEKINTIDATSVETPGAQNHSFVFDVAQVKRDLSDLFRGDTDPNSRVCPKEITDERLPSLKYWIIQPNCTQ
;
A
#
# COMPACT_ATOMS: atom_id res chain seq x y z
N MET A 1 -8.86 -9.39 -0.17
CA MET A 1 -8.22 -8.39 -1.08
C MET A 1 -9.08 -8.03 -2.29
N HIS A 2 -9.72 -8.98 -2.99
CA HIS A 2 -10.60 -8.66 -4.12
C HIS A 2 -11.80 -7.78 -3.75
N VAL A 3 -12.38 -7.93 -2.54
CA VAL A 3 -13.51 -7.12 -2.04
C VAL A 3 -13.14 -5.65 -1.79
N LEU A 4 -11.90 -5.36 -1.36
CA LEU A 4 -11.42 -3.99 -1.09
C LEU A 4 -11.04 -3.25 -2.39
N ARG A 5 -10.49 -3.96 -3.38
CA ARG A 5 -10.31 -3.45 -4.75
C ARG A 5 -11.66 -3.22 -5.45
N LEU A 6 -12.66 -4.08 -5.18
CA LEU A 6 -14.05 -3.92 -5.64
C LEU A 6 -14.67 -2.61 -5.14
N ALA A 7 -14.48 -2.27 -3.86
CA ALA A 7 -15.07 -1.07 -3.25
C ALA A 7 -14.53 0.24 -3.87
N ILE A 8 -13.25 0.30 -4.25
CA ILE A 8 -12.63 1.47 -4.88
C ILE A 8 -13.07 1.65 -6.34
N VAL A 9 -13.25 0.55 -7.08
CA VAL A 9 -13.76 0.58 -8.47
C VAL A 9 -15.26 0.90 -8.53
N LEU A 10 -16.05 0.38 -7.59
CA LEU A 10 -17.49 0.66 -7.52
C LEU A 10 -17.76 2.10 -7.03
N THR A 11 -17.07 2.59 -6.00
CA THR A 11 -17.29 3.97 -5.47
C THR A 11 -16.95 5.07 -6.49
N SER A 12 -15.97 4.86 -7.36
CA SER A 12 -15.66 5.80 -8.46
C SER A 12 -16.67 5.76 -9.61
N THR A 13 -17.53 4.74 -9.67
CA THR A 13 -18.65 4.63 -10.62
C THR A 13 -19.97 5.17 -10.02
N PHE A 14 -20.10 5.20 -8.69
CA PHE A 14 -21.27 5.76 -7.98
C PHE A 14 -21.25 7.29 -7.84
N ILE A 15 -20.11 7.96 -8.04
CA ILE A 15 -20.04 9.43 -7.91
C ILE A 15 -20.70 10.16 -9.11
N SER A 16 -21.06 9.45 -10.20
CA SER A 16 -21.83 10.03 -11.31
C SER A 16 -23.32 9.66 -11.33
N LEU A 17 -23.82 8.88 -10.36
CA LEU A 17 -25.24 8.54 -10.26
C LEU A 17 -25.66 8.59 -8.78
N GLY A 18 -26.39 9.64 -8.41
CA GLY A 18 -26.95 9.77 -7.08
C GLY A 18 -27.93 8.64 -6.76
N ALA A 19 -27.47 7.65 -5.99
CA ALA A 19 -28.31 6.72 -5.24
C ALA A 19 -27.52 6.16 -4.06
N SER A 20 -27.94 6.50 -2.85
CA SER A 20 -27.48 5.87 -1.61
C SER A 20 -28.18 4.50 -1.45
N ALA A 21 -27.40 3.42 -1.38
CA ALA A 21 -27.86 2.15 -0.85
C ALA A 21 -27.12 1.88 0.47
N GLN A 22 -27.81 2.05 1.59
CA GLN A 22 -27.31 1.61 2.89
C GLN A 22 -27.38 0.08 2.98
N VAL A 23 -26.22 -0.57 3.07
CA VAL A 23 -26.12 -1.96 3.52
C VAL A 23 -25.96 -1.93 5.04
N ASN A 24 -27.03 -2.27 5.76
CA ASN A 24 -27.01 -2.48 7.20
C ASN A 24 -26.77 -3.97 7.48
N THR A 25 -25.61 -4.33 8.01
CA THR A 25 -25.36 -5.67 8.60
C THR A 25 -24.89 -5.53 10.04
N THR A 26 -25.90 -5.30 10.89
CA THR A 26 -26.21 -5.86 12.23
C THR A 26 -25.11 -6.41 13.14
N GLY A 27 -25.21 -6.04 14.42
CA GLY A 27 -24.62 -6.78 15.53
C GLY A 27 -25.50 -7.94 16.05
N ALA A 28 -24.80 -9.05 16.30
CA ALA A 28 -24.98 -10.05 17.37
C ALA A 28 -25.92 -11.28 17.20
N SER A 29 -25.24 -12.43 17.08
CA SER A 29 -25.46 -13.74 17.74
C SER A 29 -26.74 -14.56 17.51
N SER A 30 -26.51 -15.73 16.90
CA SER A 30 -27.04 -17.08 17.21
C SER A 30 -28.55 -17.35 17.30
N GLY A 31 -29.02 -18.30 16.48
CA GLY A 31 -30.03 -19.29 16.89
C GLY A 31 -31.30 -19.40 16.04
N ALA A 32 -31.35 -20.47 15.23
CA ALA A 32 -32.52 -21.29 14.89
C ALA A 32 -33.80 -20.69 14.23
N LEU A 33 -34.04 -21.13 12.99
CA LEU A 33 -35.29 -21.72 12.44
C LEU A 33 -36.66 -21.17 12.89
N ALA A 34 -37.42 -20.55 11.96
CA ALA A 34 -38.77 -21.00 11.52
C ALA A 34 -39.58 -19.93 10.73
N ASN A 35 -39.90 -20.27 9.48
CA ASN A 35 -41.14 -20.08 8.71
C ASN A 35 -42.20 -18.97 8.99
N PHE A 36 -42.55 -18.32 7.87
CA PHE A 36 -43.88 -17.94 7.33
C PHE A 36 -44.63 -16.63 7.71
N ASN A 37 -44.95 -15.89 6.63
CA ASN A 37 -46.14 -15.08 6.30
C ASN A 37 -46.36 -13.66 6.85
N GLY A 38 -46.53 -12.71 5.91
CA GLY A 38 -47.24 -11.43 6.12
C GLY A 38 -46.84 -10.33 5.13
N GLN A 39 -47.73 -9.99 4.19
CA GLN A 39 -47.61 -8.89 3.22
C GLN A 39 -47.47 -7.50 3.87
N PRO A 40 -46.86 -6.50 3.18
CA PRO A 40 -46.59 -5.17 3.72
C PRO A 40 -47.79 -4.22 3.62
N THR A 41 -48.15 -3.58 4.73
CA THR A 41 -49.03 -2.40 4.76
C THR A 41 -48.24 -1.12 4.49
N ALA A 42 -48.77 -0.28 3.60
CA ALA A 42 -48.20 0.97 3.11
C ALA A 42 -47.95 2.04 4.20
N LEU A 43 -46.91 2.87 3.97
CA LEU A 43 -46.62 4.09 4.73
C LEU A 43 -47.18 5.35 4.01
N PRO A 44 -47.41 6.46 4.72
CA PRO A 44 -48.43 7.46 4.37
C PRO A 44 -47.96 8.59 3.43
N PRO A 45 -48.90 9.37 2.84
CA PRO A 45 -48.69 10.23 1.67
C PRO A 45 -47.77 11.46 1.83
N SER A 46 -47.23 11.74 3.03
CA SER A 46 -46.45 12.96 3.27
C SER A 46 -44.95 12.86 2.94
N VAL A 47 -44.53 11.80 2.24
CA VAL A 47 -43.15 11.62 1.71
C VAL A 47 -43.10 11.84 0.19
N LEU A 48 -44.25 11.91 -0.49
CA LEU A 48 -44.33 12.05 -1.95
C LEU A 48 -44.23 13.50 -2.47
N GLU A 49 -44.17 14.51 -1.60
CA GLU A 49 -44.27 15.92 -2.01
C GLU A 49 -42.96 16.74 -1.88
N GLN A 50 -41.83 16.13 -1.51
CA GLN A 50 -40.51 16.83 -1.43
C GLN A 50 -39.51 16.44 -2.53
N LEU A 51 -39.94 15.74 -3.58
CA LEU A 51 -39.09 15.37 -4.73
C LEU A 51 -39.43 16.14 -6.02
N SER A 52 -40.20 17.24 -5.94
CA SER A 52 -40.70 17.94 -7.13
C SER A 52 -39.89 19.15 -7.60
N THR A 53 -38.69 19.43 -7.08
CA THR A 53 -37.87 20.55 -7.59
C THR A 53 -36.36 20.22 -7.60
N VAL A 54 -35.92 19.46 -8.60
CA VAL A 54 -34.56 19.60 -9.12
C VAL A 54 -34.68 19.82 -10.62
N ASP A 55 -34.38 21.05 -11.00
CA ASP A 55 -34.34 21.56 -12.36
C ASP A 55 -33.32 20.75 -13.18
N THR A 56 -33.79 20.14 -14.26
CA THR A 56 -32.98 19.34 -15.17
C THR A 56 -32.10 20.26 -16.01
N ALA A 57 -30.88 20.52 -15.55
CA ALA A 57 -29.83 21.14 -16.34
C ALA A 57 -28.54 20.32 -16.24
N ASP A 58 -28.36 19.37 -17.17
CA ASP A 58 -27.10 19.16 -17.90
C ASP A 58 -27.29 18.06 -18.98
N THR A 59 -27.79 18.44 -20.16
CA THR A 59 -27.87 17.55 -21.33
C THR A 59 -26.60 17.56 -22.18
N THR A 60 -25.50 18.11 -21.67
CA THR A 60 -24.22 18.23 -22.41
C THR A 60 -23.13 17.31 -21.85
N ALA A 61 -23.09 17.05 -20.55
CA ALA A 61 -22.13 16.12 -19.94
C ALA A 61 -22.40 14.63 -20.25
N ASN A 62 -23.61 14.27 -20.69
CA ASN A 62 -24.02 12.87 -20.85
C ASN A 62 -23.98 12.33 -22.29
N LYS A 63 -23.38 13.07 -23.23
CA LYS A 63 -23.30 12.64 -24.65
C LYS A 63 -22.38 11.44 -24.89
N ASN A 64 -21.43 11.17 -23.99
CA ASN A 64 -20.35 10.21 -24.24
C ASN A 64 -20.31 8.99 -23.29
N LEU A 65 -21.24 8.88 -22.33
CA LEU A 65 -21.23 7.79 -21.31
C LEU A 65 -22.37 6.78 -21.47
N TYR A 66 -23.42 7.10 -22.23
CA TYR A 66 -24.41 6.13 -22.69
C TYR A 66 -24.57 6.27 -24.20
N PRO A 67 -24.41 5.19 -24.98
CA PRO A 67 -24.63 5.25 -26.41
C PRO A 67 -26.14 5.08 -26.63
N LEU A 68 -26.88 6.16 -26.50
CA LEU A 68 -27.99 6.29 -27.44
C LEU A 68 -27.34 6.56 -28.80
N PRO A 69 -27.77 5.92 -29.90
CA PRO A 69 -27.24 6.20 -31.22
C PRO A 69 -27.20 7.71 -31.46
N ASP A 70 -26.20 8.21 -32.20
CA ASP A 70 -26.16 9.61 -32.66
C ASP A 70 -27.57 10.01 -33.05
N ALA A 71 -28.12 10.97 -32.30
CA ALA A 71 -29.54 11.22 -32.21
C ALA A 71 -30.23 11.17 -33.58
N ASN A 72 -31.01 10.10 -33.84
CA ASN A 72 -32.15 10.25 -34.72
C ASN A 72 -32.98 11.40 -34.14
N ASP A 73 -33.41 12.31 -35.02
CA ASP A 73 -34.19 13.52 -34.74
C ASP A 73 -34.69 13.63 -33.29
N ARG A 74 -34.19 14.56 -32.46
CA ARG A 74 -34.72 14.85 -31.11
C ARG A 74 -35.77 15.97 -31.12
N SER A 75 -36.41 16.22 -32.26
CA SER A 75 -37.56 17.10 -32.32
C SER A 75 -38.60 16.65 -31.27
N PRO A 76 -39.37 17.57 -30.69
CA PRO A 76 -40.42 17.22 -29.74
C PRO A 76 -41.48 16.23 -30.28
N GLN A 77 -41.51 16.01 -31.61
CA GLN A 77 -42.41 15.07 -32.27
C GLN A 77 -41.80 13.68 -32.50
N SER A 78 -40.50 13.47 -32.28
CA SER A 78 -39.87 12.17 -32.45
C SER A 78 -39.99 11.28 -31.21
N ILE A 79 -39.86 9.97 -31.38
CA ILE A 79 -39.89 9.02 -30.26
C ILE A 79 -38.77 9.32 -29.24
N ASP A 80 -37.59 9.72 -29.70
CA ASP A 80 -36.48 10.08 -28.82
C ASP A 80 -36.77 11.38 -28.05
N GLY A 81 -37.41 12.36 -28.69
CA GLY A 81 -37.86 13.60 -28.05
C GLY A 81 -38.98 13.35 -27.04
N LEU A 82 -39.89 12.43 -27.34
CA LEU A 82 -40.99 12.05 -26.46
C LEU A 82 -40.52 11.33 -25.19
N ILE A 83 -39.49 10.48 -25.27
CA ILE A 83 -39.02 9.62 -24.17
C ILE A 83 -37.86 10.24 -23.39
N PHE A 84 -36.82 10.68 -24.11
CA PHE A 84 -35.58 11.18 -23.53
C PHE A 84 -35.53 12.71 -23.42
N GLY A 85 -36.53 13.40 -23.99
CA GLY A 85 -36.72 14.84 -23.81
C GLY A 85 -37.36 15.21 -22.46
N ASN A 86 -37.45 16.51 -22.21
CA ASN A 86 -38.13 17.05 -21.03
C ASN A 86 -39.63 17.18 -21.30
N THR A 87 -40.31 16.05 -21.39
CA THR A 87 -41.75 15.94 -21.67
C THR A 87 -42.54 15.48 -20.44
N PRO A 88 -43.83 15.84 -20.32
CA PRO A 88 -44.72 15.34 -19.29
C PRO A 88 -44.78 13.80 -19.21
N SER A 89 -45.10 13.25 -18.04
CA SER A 89 -45.07 11.80 -17.78
C SER A 89 -45.99 10.99 -18.71
N ASP A 90 -47.17 11.51 -19.00
CA ASP A 90 -48.14 10.93 -19.94
C ASP A 90 -47.59 10.90 -21.38
N VAL A 91 -46.85 11.94 -21.78
CA VAL A 91 -46.17 12.01 -23.08
C VAL A 91 -45.04 10.97 -23.16
N LYS A 92 -44.26 10.80 -22.08
CA LYS A 92 -43.23 9.75 -21.99
C LYS A 92 -43.83 8.36 -22.05
N GLN A 93 -44.97 8.13 -21.40
CA GLN A 93 -45.67 6.84 -21.40
C GLN A 93 -46.22 6.47 -22.78
N ASN A 94 -46.74 7.45 -23.51
CA ASN A 94 -47.13 7.28 -24.91
C ASN A 94 -45.92 6.96 -25.80
N GLY A 95 -44.82 7.71 -25.65
CA GLY A 95 -43.56 7.44 -26.35
C GLY A 95 -43.05 6.03 -26.08
N PHE A 96 -43.03 5.62 -24.81
CA PHE A 96 -42.63 4.29 -24.38
C PHE A 96 -43.47 3.17 -25.01
N THR A 97 -44.79 3.37 -25.13
CA THR A 97 -45.69 2.40 -25.78
C THR A 97 -45.36 2.22 -27.26
N ILE A 98 -45.08 3.32 -27.97
CA ILE A 98 -44.67 3.30 -29.38
C ILE A 98 -43.32 2.57 -29.51
N LEU A 99 -42.34 2.94 -28.69
CA LEU A 99 -41.01 2.33 -28.70
C LEU A 99 -41.05 0.82 -28.41
N ARG A 100 -41.91 0.38 -27.48
CA ARG A 100 -42.10 -1.04 -27.18
C ARG A 100 -42.65 -1.79 -28.41
N ALA A 101 -43.56 -1.19 -29.17
CA ALA A 101 -44.07 -1.78 -30.40
C ALA A 101 -42.98 -1.87 -31.49
N GLU A 102 -42.13 -0.84 -31.63
CA GLU A 102 -41.00 -0.85 -32.57
C GLU A 102 -39.96 -1.93 -32.20
N ALA A 103 -39.61 -2.04 -30.92
CA ALA A 103 -38.68 -3.06 -30.42
C ALA A 103 -39.20 -4.49 -30.63
N ALA A 104 -40.52 -4.70 -30.60
CA ALA A 104 -41.15 -5.98 -30.91
C ALA A 104 -40.92 -6.42 -32.37
N GLY A 105 -40.71 -5.46 -33.28
CA GLY A 105 -40.29 -5.71 -34.66
C GLY A 105 -38.86 -6.25 -34.80
N GLY A 106 -38.09 -6.29 -33.70
CA GLY A 106 -36.76 -6.87 -33.66
C GLY A 106 -35.63 -5.92 -34.07
N ASP A 107 -35.90 -4.63 -34.27
CA ASP A 107 -34.88 -3.63 -34.57
C ASP A 107 -33.88 -3.46 -33.40
N PRO A 108 -32.56 -3.65 -33.61
CA PRO A 108 -31.56 -3.50 -32.54
C PRO A 108 -31.53 -2.11 -31.90
N ASP A 109 -31.76 -1.05 -32.69
CA ASP A 109 -31.72 0.33 -32.17
C ASP A 109 -32.96 0.65 -31.33
N ALA A 110 -34.14 0.19 -31.73
CA ALA A 110 -35.34 0.26 -30.91
C ALA A 110 -35.19 -0.56 -29.60
N LYS A 111 -34.56 -1.73 -29.64
CA LYS A 111 -34.28 -2.53 -28.43
C LYS A 111 -33.28 -1.86 -27.49
N LEU A 112 -32.23 -1.25 -28.03
CA LEU A 112 -31.30 -0.43 -27.25
C LEU A 112 -32.02 0.72 -26.53
N ARG A 113 -32.86 1.47 -27.25
CA ARG A 113 -33.65 2.57 -26.67
C ARG A 113 -34.64 2.06 -25.62
N LEU A 114 -35.29 0.92 -25.88
CA LEU A 114 -36.23 0.32 -24.93
C LEU A 114 -35.51 -0.11 -23.65
N GLY A 115 -34.32 -0.69 -23.78
CA GLY A 115 -33.46 -1.01 -22.65
C GLY A 115 -33.14 0.23 -21.81
N ALA A 116 -32.76 1.34 -22.44
CA ALA A 116 -32.49 2.60 -21.73
C ALA A 116 -33.73 3.16 -21.04
N ALA A 117 -34.90 3.11 -21.69
CA ALA A 117 -36.14 3.55 -21.08
C ALA A 117 -36.52 2.72 -19.84
N LEU A 118 -36.29 1.40 -19.88
CA LEU A 118 -36.51 0.49 -18.75
C LEU A 118 -35.50 0.70 -17.62
N GLU A 119 -34.22 0.92 -17.94
CA GLU A 119 -33.19 1.16 -16.92
C GLU A 119 -33.45 2.45 -16.13
N PHE A 120 -33.83 3.52 -16.83
CA PHE A 120 -34.05 4.83 -16.22
C PHE A 120 -35.50 5.10 -15.80
N GLY A 121 -36.46 4.24 -16.17
CA GLY A 121 -37.88 4.41 -15.84
C GLY A 121 -38.53 5.55 -16.63
N LEU A 122 -38.19 5.68 -17.91
CA LEU A 122 -38.69 6.75 -18.78
C LEU A 122 -40.01 6.30 -19.43
N GLY A 123 -41.13 6.81 -18.92
CA GLY A 123 -42.48 6.45 -19.39
C GLY A 123 -42.98 5.09 -18.88
N THR A 124 -42.25 4.47 -17.94
CA THR A 124 -42.56 3.19 -17.28
C THR A 124 -41.83 3.12 -15.93
N ASP A 125 -42.20 2.16 -15.08
CA ASP A 125 -41.39 1.84 -13.90
C ASP A 125 -40.01 1.28 -14.31
N LYS A 126 -39.00 1.54 -13.47
CA LYS A 126 -37.64 1.01 -13.67
C LYS A 126 -37.64 -0.51 -13.61
N ASP A 127 -37.04 -1.13 -14.63
CA ASP A 127 -36.81 -2.58 -14.68
C ASP A 127 -35.43 -2.87 -15.30
N PRO A 128 -34.35 -2.83 -14.49
CA PRO A 128 -32.99 -3.10 -14.96
C PRO A 128 -32.81 -4.50 -15.55
N SER A 129 -33.60 -5.50 -15.10
CA SER A 129 -33.50 -6.88 -15.62
C SER A 129 -34.07 -6.97 -17.02
N ALA A 130 -35.24 -6.35 -17.26
CA ALA A 130 -35.79 -6.23 -18.60
C ALA A 130 -34.92 -5.35 -19.51
N ALA A 131 -34.27 -4.32 -18.96
CA ALA A 131 -33.30 -3.51 -19.70
C ALA A 131 -32.13 -4.35 -20.21
N PHE A 132 -31.52 -5.16 -19.32
CA PHE A 132 -30.43 -6.05 -19.66
C PHE A 132 -30.80 -7.04 -20.78
N ILE A 133 -32.00 -7.63 -20.73
CA ILE A 133 -32.47 -8.55 -21.78
C ILE A 133 -32.56 -7.84 -23.13
N ASN A 134 -33.12 -6.63 -23.18
CA ASN A 134 -33.22 -5.86 -24.43
C ASN A 134 -31.84 -5.47 -24.98
N TYR A 135 -30.91 -5.05 -24.12
CA TYR A 135 -29.53 -4.80 -24.51
C TYR A 135 -28.85 -6.05 -25.05
N LEU A 136 -29.03 -7.21 -24.40
CA LEU A 136 -28.42 -8.47 -24.83
C LEU A 136 -28.95 -8.90 -26.21
N GLU A 137 -30.26 -8.78 -26.44
CA GLU A 137 -30.86 -9.10 -27.73
C GLU A 137 -30.34 -8.20 -28.88
N ALA A 138 -30.17 -6.90 -28.61
CA ALA A 138 -29.59 -5.97 -29.57
C ALA A 138 -28.08 -6.18 -29.77
N ALA A 139 -27.34 -6.46 -28.69
CA ALA A 139 -25.90 -6.75 -28.71
C ALA A 139 -25.57 -8.01 -29.55
N ASN A 140 -26.42 -9.03 -29.46
CA ASN A 140 -26.33 -10.26 -30.26
C ASN A 140 -26.56 -10.01 -31.76
N LYS A 141 -27.15 -8.87 -32.14
CA LYS A 141 -27.28 -8.41 -33.53
C LYS A 141 -26.16 -7.45 -33.94
N ASN A 142 -25.02 -7.50 -33.25
CA ASN A 142 -23.82 -6.68 -33.48
C ASN A 142 -24.03 -5.16 -33.29
N ASN A 143 -25.05 -4.74 -32.53
CA ASN A 143 -25.21 -3.33 -32.16
C ASN A 143 -24.14 -2.94 -31.12
N ALA A 144 -23.13 -2.16 -31.52
CA ALA A 144 -21.96 -1.84 -30.70
C ALA A 144 -22.31 -1.09 -29.40
N ALA A 145 -23.30 -0.21 -29.46
CA ALA A 145 -23.84 0.52 -28.32
C ALA A 145 -24.46 -0.42 -27.27
N SER A 146 -25.24 -1.40 -27.73
CA SER A 146 -25.82 -2.44 -26.87
C SER A 146 -24.77 -3.39 -26.32
N GLN A 147 -23.74 -3.73 -27.10
CA GLN A 147 -22.60 -4.51 -26.60
C GLN A 147 -21.88 -3.80 -25.45
N TYR A 148 -21.73 -2.48 -25.55
CA TYR A 148 -21.18 -1.67 -24.46
C TYR A 148 -22.09 -1.66 -23.23
N ALA A 149 -23.40 -1.48 -23.41
CA ALA A 149 -24.38 -1.53 -22.33
C ALA A 149 -24.39 -2.89 -21.60
N VAL A 150 -24.35 -4.01 -22.34
CA VAL A 150 -24.22 -5.36 -21.76
C VAL A 150 -22.90 -5.50 -21.01
N GLY A 151 -21.79 -5.03 -21.58
CA GLY A 151 -20.49 -5.04 -20.93
C GLY A 151 -20.49 -4.29 -19.60
N ARG A 152 -21.15 -3.13 -19.55
CA ARG A 152 -21.33 -2.32 -18.33
C ARG A 152 -22.28 -2.95 -17.31
N ALA A 153 -23.36 -3.58 -17.76
CA ALA A 153 -24.28 -4.30 -16.87
C ALA A 153 -23.57 -5.45 -16.15
N TYR A 154 -22.74 -6.22 -16.85
CA TYR A 154 -21.89 -7.24 -16.23
C TYR A 154 -20.78 -6.66 -15.34
N LEU A 155 -20.30 -5.44 -15.61
CA LEU A 155 -19.30 -4.77 -14.77
C LEU A 155 -19.90 -4.33 -13.43
N SER A 156 -21.11 -3.74 -13.46
CA SER A 156 -21.76 -3.13 -12.30
C SER A 156 -22.69 -4.06 -11.54
N GLY A 157 -23.18 -5.14 -12.17
CA GLY A 157 -24.24 -6.00 -11.64
C GLY A 157 -25.64 -5.39 -11.74
N VAL A 158 -25.84 -4.37 -12.58
CA VAL A 158 -27.17 -3.77 -12.77
C VAL A 158 -27.95 -4.61 -13.77
N GLY A 159 -29.10 -5.16 -13.34
CA GLY A 159 -29.98 -5.97 -14.19
C GLY A 159 -29.50 -7.40 -14.47
N THR A 160 -28.30 -7.76 -14.00
CA THR A 160 -27.69 -9.11 -14.09
C THR A 160 -26.70 -9.28 -12.95
N ASP A 161 -26.30 -10.52 -12.63
CA ASP A 161 -25.19 -10.75 -11.71
C ASP A 161 -23.86 -10.22 -12.31
N PRO A 162 -22.96 -9.63 -11.49
CA PRO A 162 -21.63 -9.20 -11.94
C PRO A 162 -20.83 -10.35 -12.55
N ASN A 163 -20.20 -10.12 -13.69
CA ASN A 163 -19.30 -11.08 -14.34
C ASN A 163 -18.21 -10.36 -15.15
N PHE A 164 -17.02 -10.25 -14.59
CA PHE A 164 -15.93 -9.49 -15.23
C PHE A 164 -15.44 -10.12 -16.54
N ASP A 165 -15.43 -11.45 -16.65
CA ASP A 165 -15.03 -12.13 -17.89
C ASP A 165 -16.00 -11.81 -19.05
N GLN A 166 -17.31 -11.79 -18.75
CA GLN A 166 -18.32 -11.40 -19.72
C GLN A 166 -18.24 -9.90 -20.02
N SER A 167 -18.07 -9.07 -19.00
CA SER A 167 -17.88 -7.62 -19.17
C SER A 167 -16.74 -7.33 -20.15
N PHE A 168 -15.56 -7.91 -19.91
CA PHE A 168 -14.40 -7.72 -20.76
C PHE A 168 -14.64 -8.15 -22.21
N LYS A 169 -15.27 -9.30 -22.43
CA LYS A 169 -15.60 -9.80 -23.77
C LYS A 169 -16.54 -8.85 -24.53
N TRP A 170 -17.61 -8.40 -23.88
CA TRP A 170 -18.59 -7.50 -24.48
C TRP A 170 -18.03 -6.10 -24.73
N LEU A 171 -17.26 -5.54 -23.79
CA LEU A 171 -16.57 -4.26 -23.96
C LEU A 171 -15.55 -4.30 -25.11
N ASN A 172 -14.78 -5.38 -25.21
CA ASN A 172 -13.81 -5.56 -26.29
C ASN A 172 -14.51 -5.72 -27.66
N SER A 173 -15.64 -6.44 -27.70
CA SER A 173 -16.47 -6.52 -28.91
C SER A 173 -17.04 -5.15 -29.30
N ALA A 174 -17.57 -4.41 -28.34
CA ALA A 174 -18.11 -3.07 -28.56
C ALA A 174 -17.06 -2.13 -29.15
N TYR A 175 -15.85 -2.12 -28.56
CA TYR A 175 -14.73 -1.32 -29.05
C TYR A 175 -14.34 -1.68 -30.50
N LYS A 176 -14.23 -2.98 -30.81
CA LYS A 176 -13.93 -3.45 -32.18
C LYS A 176 -15.01 -3.09 -33.19
N ASN A 177 -16.27 -2.98 -32.74
CA ASN A 177 -17.41 -2.58 -33.56
C ASN A 177 -17.64 -1.06 -33.58
N GLY A 178 -16.67 -0.25 -33.14
CA GLY A 178 -16.68 1.20 -33.28
C GLY A 178 -17.20 1.97 -32.07
N GLN A 179 -17.59 1.30 -30.99
CA GLN A 179 -18.00 1.96 -29.75
C GLN A 179 -16.76 2.37 -28.93
N THR A 180 -16.18 3.52 -29.29
CA THR A 180 -14.93 4.03 -28.71
C THR A 180 -15.02 4.35 -27.22
N GLY A 181 -16.23 4.61 -26.69
CA GLY A 181 -16.49 4.78 -25.25
C GLY A 181 -16.06 3.57 -24.41
N ALA A 182 -16.01 2.37 -24.99
CA ALA A 182 -15.51 1.17 -24.34
C ALA A 182 -14.02 1.23 -23.98
N ALA A 183 -13.24 2.13 -24.60
CA ALA A 183 -11.81 2.26 -24.33
C ALA A 183 -11.52 2.56 -22.86
N PHE A 184 -12.32 3.41 -22.22
CA PHE A 184 -12.15 3.77 -20.81
C PHE A 184 -12.28 2.54 -19.89
N ASP A 185 -13.34 1.75 -20.09
CA ASP A 185 -13.60 0.56 -19.27
C ASP A 185 -12.59 -0.57 -19.57
N LEU A 186 -12.15 -0.71 -20.82
CA LEU A 186 -11.06 -1.63 -21.20
C LEU A 186 -9.71 -1.23 -20.60
N ALA A 187 -9.41 0.07 -20.53
CA ALA A 187 -8.20 0.58 -19.91
C ALA A 187 -8.16 0.20 -18.42
N LYS A 188 -9.28 0.38 -17.70
CA LYS A 188 -9.43 -0.07 -16.31
C LYS A 188 -9.38 -1.59 -16.18
N ALA A 189 -10.00 -2.33 -17.09
CA ALA A 189 -9.99 -3.78 -17.06
C ALA A 189 -8.58 -4.35 -17.13
N TYR A 190 -7.74 -3.85 -18.05
CA TYR A 190 -6.32 -4.22 -18.09
C TYR A 190 -5.51 -3.66 -16.91
N GLN A 191 -5.86 -2.49 -16.37
CA GLN A 191 -5.17 -1.90 -15.22
C GLN A 191 -5.33 -2.70 -13.92
N PHE A 192 -6.51 -3.28 -13.71
CA PHE A 192 -6.89 -3.94 -12.47
C PHE A 192 -7.11 -5.45 -12.60
N GLY A 193 -6.97 -5.99 -13.82
CA GLY A 193 -7.18 -7.41 -14.10
C GLY A 193 -8.65 -7.84 -14.03
N LEU A 194 -9.59 -7.00 -14.50
CA LEU A 194 -11.03 -7.29 -14.47
C LEU A 194 -11.42 -8.08 -15.72
N GLY A 195 -11.56 -9.39 -15.60
CA GLY A 195 -11.96 -10.27 -16.72
C GLY A 195 -10.83 -10.56 -17.74
N THR A 196 -9.63 -10.11 -17.42
CA THR A 196 -8.38 -10.29 -18.17
C THR A 196 -7.21 -10.26 -17.17
N PRO A 197 -6.06 -10.89 -17.43
CA PRO A 197 -4.85 -10.60 -16.68
C PRO A 197 -4.50 -9.10 -16.71
N GLU A 198 -3.94 -8.60 -15.61
CA GLU A 198 -3.41 -7.23 -15.56
C GLU A 198 -2.33 -7.04 -16.63
N ASN A 199 -2.43 -5.93 -17.38
CA ASN A 199 -1.47 -5.59 -18.43
C ASN A 199 -1.33 -4.08 -18.56
N VAL A 200 -0.23 -3.54 -18.02
CA VAL A 200 0.05 -2.10 -18.03
C VAL A 200 0.17 -1.54 -19.45
N GLY A 201 0.80 -2.27 -20.38
CA GLY A 201 0.98 -1.81 -21.76
C GLY A 201 -0.33 -1.73 -22.53
N GLN A 202 -1.21 -2.72 -22.40
CA GLN A 202 -2.54 -2.67 -23.01
C GLN A 202 -3.41 -1.60 -22.36
N SER A 203 -3.36 -1.46 -21.03
CA SER A 203 -4.08 -0.41 -20.32
C SER A 203 -3.69 0.99 -20.83
N GLU A 204 -2.40 1.26 -21.01
CA GLU A 204 -1.89 2.52 -21.57
C GLU A 204 -2.43 2.79 -22.98
N VAL A 205 -2.41 1.78 -23.86
CA VAL A 205 -2.99 1.90 -25.21
C VAL A 205 -4.46 2.29 -25.15
N PHE A 206 -5.25 1.66 -24.27
CA PHE A 206 -6.66 1.99 -24.14
C PHE A 206 -6.90 3.34 -23.46
N TRP A 207 -6.05 3.76 -22.51
CA TRP A 207 -6.11 5.10 -21.94
C TRP A 207 -5.82 6.19 -22.97
N ASP A 208 -4.82 5.99 -23.85
CA ASP A 208 -4.54 6.88 -24.98
C ASP A 208 -5.73 7.02 -25.93
N GLN A 209 -6.55 5.99 -26.07
CA GLN A 209 -7.80 6.05 -26.84
C GLN A 209 -8.92 6.72 -26.06
N ALA A 210 -9.02 6.47 -24.75
CA ALA A 210 -10.04 7.06 -23.89
C ALA A 210 -9.91 8.59 -23.82
N ILE A 211 -8.69 9.13 -23.71
CA ILE A 211 -8.50 10.59 -23.65
C ILE A 211 -8.88 11.34 -24.93
N LYS A 212 -8.99 10.65 -26.07
CA LYS A 212 -9.49 11.24 -27.33
C LYS A 212 -10.98 11.57 -27.25
N LEU A 213 -11.71 10.99 -26.30
CA LEU A 213 -13.10 11.34 -26.00
C LEU A 213 -13.24 12.74 -25.38
N GLY A 214 -12.14 13.32 -24.86
CA GLY A 214 -12.12 14.67 -24.32
C GLY A 214 -12.92 14.87 -23.04
N THR A 215 -13.24 13.79 -22.31
CA THR A 215 -14.01 13.83 -21.06
C THR A 215 -13.09 14.02 -19.85
N ALA A 216 -13.57 14.68 -18.80
CA ALA A 216 -12.80 14.88 -17.58
C ALA A 216 -12.40 13.56 -16.91
N GLU A 217 -13.29 12.55 -16.94
CA GLU A 217 -13.08 11.22 -16.37
C GLU A 217 -11.94 10.49 -17.09
N SER A 218 -11.90 10.55 -18.41
CA SER A 218 -10.82 9.91 -19.19
C SER A 218 -9.47 10.58 -18.92
N TYR A 219 -9.42 11.91 -18.85
CA TYR A 219 -8.19 12.62 -18.53
C TYR A 219 -7.71 12.33 -17.10
N LEU A 220 -8.60 12.39 -16.12
CA LEU A 220 -8.28 12.10 -14.73
C LEU A 220 -7.89 10.63 -14.54
N GLY A 221 -8.63 9.70 -15.14
CA GLY A 221 -8.33 8.27 -15.08
C GLY A 221 -6.99 7.93 -15.71
N TYR A 222 -6.61 8.59 -16.82
CA TYR A 222 -5.29 8.39 -17.39
C TYR A 222 -4.19 9.00 -16.51
N ALA A 223 -4.42 10.18 -15.94
CA ALA A 223 -3.49 10.77 -14.98
C ALA A 223 -3.25 9.84 -13.78
N ASP A 224 -4.32 9.27 -13.20
CA ASP A 224 -4.25 8.30 -12.10
C ASP A 224 -3.47 7.03 -12.52
N PHE A 225 -3.73 6.50 -13.72
CA PHE A 225 -2.95 5.39 -14.26
C PHE A 225 -1.46 5.71 -14.37
N LEU A 226 -1.10 6.90 -14.88
CA LEU A 226 0.29 7.31 -14.99
C LEU A 226 0.94 7.46 -13.60
N ILE A 227 0.21 7.95 -12.60
CA ILE A 227 0.70 8.06 -11.22
C ILE A 227 0.90 6.68 -10.60
N ASP A 228 -0.10 5.81 -10.69
CA ASP A 228 -0.13 4.56 -9.95
C ASP A 228 0.67 3.44 -10.64
N LYS A 229 0.52 3.30 -11.96
CA LYS A 229 1.10 2.20 -12.74
C LYS A 229 2.40 2.57 -13.44
N LYS A 230 2.63 3.86 -13.71
CA LYS A 230 3.87 4.35 -14.33
C LYS A 230 4.75 5.19 -13.38
N ALA A 231 4.33 5.36 -12.12
CA ALA A 231 5.07 6.11 -11.11
C ALA A 231 5.40 7.55 -11.50
N LYS A 232 4.63 8.16 -12.42
CA LYS A 232 4.82 9.56 -12.82
C LYS A 232 4.24 10.47 -11.75
N PRO A 233 5.02 11.37 -11.13
CA PRO A 233 4.48 12.26 -10.11
C PRO A 233 3.48 13.24 -10.73
N PRO A 234 2.55 13.82 -9.94
CA PRO A 234 1.62 14.84 -10.42
C PRO A 234 2.28 16.08 -11.06
N THR A 235 3.57 16.31 -10.79
CA THR A 235 4.37 17.39 -11.37
C THR A 235 4.93 17.07 -12.77
N ASP A 236 4.86 15.83 -13.22
CA ASP A 236 5.18 15.44 -14.60
C ASP A 236 4.31 16.25 -15.56
N SER A 237 4.90 16.76 -16.64
CA SER A 237 4.19 17.66 -17.57
C SER A 237 2.96 17.00 -18.17
N THR A 238 3.02 15.72 -18.50
CA THR A 238 1.90 14.99 -19.11
C THR A 238 0.78 14.79 -18.09
N VAL A 239 1.13 14.36 -16.88
CA VAL A 239 0.16 14.13 -15.80
C VAL A 239 -0.52 15.44 -15.42
N LYS A 240 0.26 16.50 -15.23
CA LYS A 240 -0.25 17.84 -14.94
C LYS A 240 -1.22 18.33 -16.02
N ASP A 241 -0.85 18.21 -17.29
CA ASP A 241 -1.69 18.67 -18.41
C ASP A 241 -3.01 17.91 -18.46
N LEU A 242 -3.00 16.60 -18.17
CA LEU A 242 -4.22 15.78 -18.07
C LEU A 242 -5.10 16.23 -16.90
N ILE A 243 -4.53 16.44 -15.72
CA ILE A 243 -5.25 16.93 -14.54
C ILE A 243 -5.85 18.31 -14.81
N TRP A 244 -5.10 19.21 -15.44
CA TRP A 244 -5.58 20.55 -15.79
C TRP A 244 -6.71 20.51 -16.82
N LYS A 245 -6.62 19.66 -17.85
CA LYS A 245 -7.73 19.44 -18.80
C LYS A 245 -8.98 18.92 -18.09
N ALA A 246 -8.83 17.95 -17.18
CA ALA A 246 -9.96 17.45 -16.39
C ALA A 246 -10.56 18.54 -15.47
N ALA A 247 -9.71 19.40 -14.89
CA ALA A 247 -10.09 20.50 -14.03
C ALA A 247 -10.82 21.62 -14.81
N ASP A 248 -10.35 21.96 -16.01
CA ASP A 248 -11.00 22.92 -16.92
C ASP A 248 -12.39 22.45 -17.38
N LEU A 249 -12.59 21.13 -17.47
CA LEU A 249 -13.90 20.52 -17.70
C LEU A 249 -14.79 20.45 -16.45
N GLY A 250 -14.33 21.01 -15.32
CA GLY A 250 -15.12 21.17 -14.10
C GLY A 250 -15.20 19.92 -13.23
N ASN A 251 -14.33 18.93 -13.37
CA ASN A 251 -14.33 17.81 -12.44
C ASN A 251 -13.79 18.26 -11.05
N PRO A 252 -14.57 18.15 -9.95
CA PRO A 252 -14.18 18.66 -8.63
C PRO A 252 -12.90 18.03 -8.07
N GLN A 253 -12.68 16.74 -8.33
CA GLN A 253 -11.48 16.03 -7.90
C GLN A 253 -10.26 16.53 -8.66
N ALA A 254 -10.38 16.71 -9.98
CA ALA A 254 -9.32 17.29 -10.80
C ALA A 254 -9.03 18.74 -10.43
N LEU A 255 -10.05 19.55 -10.12
CA LEU A 255 -9.88 20.91 -9.61
C LEU A 255 -9.05 20.96 -8.32
N SER A 256 -9.32 20.04 -7.38
CA SER A 256 -8.54 19.92 -6.15
C SER A 256 -7.09 19.49 -6.40
N ALA A 257 -6.88 18.52 -7.29
CA ALA A 257 -5.54 18.07 -7.67
C ALA A 257 -4.75 19.19 -8.39
N ALA A 258 -5.39 19.90 -9.33
CA ALA A 258 -4.81 21.03 -10.04
C ALA A 258 -4.41 22.17 -9.08
N PHE A 259 -5.26 22.45 -8.09
CA PHE A 259 -4.96 23.40 -7.01
C PHE A 259 -3.72 22.97 -6.21
N GLY A 260 -3.64 21.70 -5.78
CA GLY A 260 -2.47 21.19 -5.06
C GLY A 260 -1.17 21.30 -5.86
N ILE A 261 -1.23 21.05 -7.17
CA ILE A 261 -0.08 21.26 -8.08
C ILE A 261 0.33 22.74 -8.11
N ALA A 262 -0.64 23.66 -8.21
CA ALA A 262 -0.38 25.10 -8.23
C ALA A 262 0.22 25.62 -6.91
N VAL A 263 -0.24 25.10 -5.76
CA VAL A 263 0.34 25.41 -4.44
C VAL A 263 1.80 25.00 -4.38
N ASN A 264 2.13 23.77 -4.78
CA ASN A 264 3.50 23.27 -4.77
C ASN A 264 4.42 24.04 -5.73
N ALA A 265 3.87 24.57 -6.82
CA ALA A 265 4.60 25.41 -7.77
C ALA A 265 4.74 26.87 -7.31
N GLY A 266 4.04 27.29 -6.25
CA GLY A 266 3.96 28.69 -5.83
C GLY A 266 3.22 29.58 -6.85
N ASP A 267 2.38 28.99 -7.70
CA ASP A 267 1.66 29.68 -8.77
C ASP A 267 0.33 30.23 -8.23
N ALA A 268 0.35 31.49 -7.78
CA ALA A 268 -0.82 32.13 -7.17
C ALA A 268 -1.98 32.33 -8.16
N GLU A 269 -1.68 32.63 -9.43
CA GLU A 269 -2.70 32.83 -10.46
C GLU A 269 -3.48 31.53 -10.70
N GLN A 270 -2.78 30.40 -10.82
CA GLN A 270 -3.45 29.11 -10.98
C GLN A 270 -4.17 28.67 -9.70
N GLN A 271 -3.63 28.96 -8.51
CA GLN A 271 -4.35 28.72 -7.25
C GLN A 271 -5.72 29.42 -7.24
N ASP A 272 -5.76 30.69 -7.61
CA ASP A 272 -6.99 31.49 -7.63
C ASP A 272 -7.97 31.01 -8.70
N LYS A 273 -7.48 30.61 -9.88
CA LYS A 273 -8.30 30.00 -10.94
C LYS A 273 -9.04 28.76 -10.42
N TRP A 274 -8.31 27.79 -9.87
CA TRP A 274 -8.88 26.50 -9.46
C TRP A 274 -9.80 26.62 -8.25
N ILE A 275 -9.44 27.46 -7.26
CA ILE A 275 -10.34 27.77 -6.14
C ILE A 275 -11.59 28.51 -6.62
N GLY A 276 -11.48 29.42 -7.59
CA GLY A 276 -12.62 30.14 -8.17
C GLY A 276 -13.67 29.19 -8.77
N LEU A 277 -13.21 28.18 -9.52
CA LEU A 277 -14.09 27.15 -10.09
C LEU A 277 -14.71 26.26 -9.01
N LEU A 278 -13.94 25.86 -7.98
CA LEU A 278 -14.49 25.13 -6.83
C LEU A 278 -15.56 25.93 -6.08
N LYS A 279 -15.35 27.24 -5.88
CA LYS A 279 -16.32 28.17 -5.29
C LYS A 279 -17.60 28.25 -6.12
N GLN A 280 -17.48 28.37 -7.44
CA GLN A 280 -18.64 28.42 -8.34
C GLN A 280 -19.49 27.16 -8.21
N GLN A 281 -18.86 25.98 -8.23
CA GLN A 281 -19.56 24.70 -8.12
C GLN A 281 -20.17 24.49 -6.73
N ALA A 282 -19.44 24.84 -5.67
CA ALA A 282 -19.96 24.81 -4.31
C ALA A 282 -21.19 25.72 -4.15
N GLY A 283 -21.17 26.91 -4.77
CA GLY A 283 -22.25 27.89 -4.75
C GLY A 283 -23.56 27.42 -5.41
N VAL A 284 -23.48 26.52 -6.39
CA VAL A 284 -24.66 25.87 -7.01
C VAL A 284 -25.04 24.55 -6.34
N GLY A 285 -24.47 24.23 -5.17
CA GLY A 285 -24.84 23.08 -4.36
C GLY A 285 -24.05 21.79 -4.63
N ASN A 286 -22.96 21.83 -5.40
CA ASN A 286 -22.11 20.65 -5.61
C ASN A 286 -21.35 20.31 -4.32
N GLN A 287 -21.83 19.30 -3.59
CA GLN A 287 -21.27 18.88 -2.31
C GLN A 287 -19.81 18.40 -2.40
N VAL A 288 -19.43 17.74 -3.50
CA VAL A 288 -18.04 17.29 -3.70
C VAL A 288 -17.12 18.50 -3.85
N ALA A 289 -17.52 19.49 -4.65
CA ALA A 289 -16.78 20.73 -4.80
C ALA A 289 -16.68 21.50 -3.47
N SER A 290 -17.75 21.54 -2.67
CA SER A 290 -17.73 22.15 -1.34
C SER A 290 -16.70 21.51 -0.41
N LEU A 291 -16.62 20.17 -0.40
CA LEU A 291 -15.61 19.45 0.40
C LEU A 291 -14.19 19.69 -0.12
N ARG A 292 -13.99 19.69 -1.44
CA ARG A 292 -12.68 19.98 -2.05
C ARG A 292 -12.22 21.42 -1.85
N LEU A 293 -13.16 22.37 -1.83
CA LEU A 293 -12.89 23.75 -1.47
C LEU A 293 -12.48 23.87 0.00
N ALA A 294 -13.15 23.13 0.90
CA ALA A 294 -12.78 23.09 2.31
C ALA A 294 -11.38 22.47 2.53
N ASP A 295 -11.04 21.39 1.81
CA ASP A 295 -9.69 20.81 1.78
C ASP A 295 -8.66 21.85 1.31
N ALA A 296 -8.96 22.58 0.22
CA ALA A 296 -8.08 23.61 -0.33
C ALA A 296 -7.81 24.74 0.68
N TYR A 297 -8.84 25.21 1.39
CA TYR A 297 -8.68 26.21 2.45
C TYR A 297 -7.87 25.75 3.66
N LEU A 298 -7.72 24.44 3.89
CA LEU A 298 -6.84 23.91 4.93
C LEU A 298 -5.41 23.65 4.47
N THR A 299 -5.04 24.05 3.25
CA THR A 299 -3.67 23.87 2.74
C THR A 299 -2.76 25.00 3.25
N PRO A 300 -1.84 24.76 4.21
CA PRO A 300 -1.14 25.84 4.92
C PRO A 300 -0.23 26.71 4.04
N GLN A 301 0.30 26.14 2.95
CA GLN A 301 1.17 26.84 2.01
C GLN A 301 0.41 27.66 0.97
N SER A 302 -0.92 27.57 0.93
CA SER A 302 -1.72 28.32 -0.05
C SER A 302 -1.95 29.76 0.37
N ALA A 303 -1.94 30.68 -0.60
CA ALA A 303 -2.39 32.05 -0.42
C ALA A 303 -3.85 32.17 0.05
N ASN A 304 -4.63 31.10 -0.13
CA ASN A 304 -6.05 31.01 0.22
C ASN A 304 -6.31 30.27 1.55
N PHE A 305 -5.28 30.00 2.37
CA PHE A 305 -5.44 29.30 3.65
C PHE A 305 -6.45 30.03 4.56
N SER A 306 -7.55 29.35 4.92
CA SER A 306 -8.63 29.89 5.75
C SER A 306 -9.34 28.79 6.53
N PRO A 307 -8.89 28.48 7.77
CA PRO A 307 -9.56 27.50 8.63
C PRO A 307 -11.02 27.82 8.90
N SER A 308 -11.39 29.11 9.02
CA SER A 308 -12.78 29.52 9.23
C SER A 308 -13.67 29.21 8.02
N ALA A 309 -13.20 29.46 6.79
CA ALA A 309 -13.99 29.15 5.60
C ALA A 309 -14.11 27.63 5.37
N ALA A 310 -13.04 26.88 5.66
CA ALA A 310 -13.10 25.42 5.66
C ALA A 310 -14.09 24.88 6.69
N PHE A 311 -14.09 25.47 7.89
CA PHE A 311 -14.96 25.09 9.00
C PHE A 311 -16.44 25.19 8.63
N ASP A 312 -16.87 26.30 8.04
CA ASP A 312 -18.28 26.50 7.65
C ASP A 312 -18.74 25.47 6.61
N LEU A 313 -17.89 25.17 5.62
CA LEU A 313 -18.17 24.16 4.61
C LEU A 313 -18.25 22.74 5.20
N TYR A 314 -17.34 22.38 6.09
CA TYR A 314 -17.39 21.08 6.78
C TYR A 314 -18.59 20.98 7.71
N LYS A 315 -18.92 22.04 8.46
CA LYS A 315 -20.10 22.07 9.34
C LYS A 315 -21.38 21.82 8.54
N ALA A 316 -21.55 22.51 7.40
CA ALA A 316 -22.69 22.33 6.52
C ALA A 316 -22.77 20.90 5.96
N ALA A 317 -21.66 20.34 5.48
CA ALA A 317 -21.63 18.97 4.97
C ALA A 317 -21.82 17.91 6.06
N ALA A 318 -21.30 18.14 7.27
CA ALA A 318 -21.48 17.29 8.43
C ALA A 318 -22.96 17.24 8.88
N ALA A 319 -23.66 18.37 8.85
CA ALA A 319 -25.09 18.45 9.13
C ALA A 319 -25.93 17.63 8.13
N ASN A 320 -25.46 17.47 6.89
CA ASN A 320 -26.05 16.59 5.88
C ASN A 320 -25.61 15.12 6.01
N GLY A 321 -24.96 14.75 7.13
CA GLY A 321 -24.58 13.37 7.44
C GLY A 321 -23.27 12.90 6.79
N ASN A 322 -22.48 13.78 6.16
CA ASN A 322 -21.21 13.39 5.55
C ASN A 322 -20.15 13.05 6.63
N ALA A 323 -19.71 11.78 6.68
CA ALA A 323 -18.80 11.30 7.71
C ALA A 323 -17.39 11.90 7.60
N TYR A 324 -16.88 12.11 6.38
CA TYR A 324 -15.60 12.78 6.15
C TYR A 324 -15.62 14.22 6.68
N ALA A 325 -16.70 14.95 6.38
CA ALA A 325 -16.91 16.30 6.87
C ALA A 325 -17.02 16.35 8.40
N GLN A 326 -17.72 15.39 9.01
CA GLN A 326 -17.77 15.27 10.48
C GLN A 326 -16.37 15.05 11.07
N ALA A 327 -15.55 14.19 10.47
CA ALA A 327 -14.18 13.96 10.91
C ALA A 327 -13.37 15.26 10.90
N LYS A 328 -13.42 16.02 9.79
CA LYS A 328 -12.69 17.29 9.64
C LYS A 328 -13.24 18.40 10.56
N TYR A 329 -14.57 18.52 10.64
CA TYR A 329 -15.27 19.46 11.51
C TYR A 329 -14.94 19.23 12.98
N GLY A 330 -15.08 18.00 13.49
CA GLY A 330 -14.74 17.65 14.85
C GLY A 330 -13.27 17.88 15.16
N THR A 331 -12.37 17.57 14.21
CA THR A 331 -10.93 17.83 14.36
C THR A 331 -10.63 19.32 14.48
N LEU A 332 -11.25 20.16 13.64
CA LEU A 332 -11.07 21.61 13.71
C LEU A 332 -11.56 22.19 15.05
N LEU A 333 -12.69 21.69 15.59
CA LEU A 333 -13.19 22.12 16.90
C LEU A 333 -12.22 21.79 18.04
N LEU A 334 -11.53 20.65 17.97
CA LEU A 334 -10.52 20.30 18.98
C LEU A 334 -9.32 21.24 18.95
N HIS A 335 -8.84 21.60 17.76
CA HIS A 335 -7.65 22.43 17.59
C HIS A 335 -7.93 23.93 17.67
N GLN A 336 -9.13 24.35 17.29
CA GLN A 336 -9.56 25.76 17.20
C GLN A 336 -10.98 25.93 17.77
N PRO A 337 -11.16 25.77 19.10
CA PRO A 337 -12.48 25.85 19.73
C PRO A 337 -13.17 27.21 19.57
N ALA A 338 -12.42 28.26 19.24
CA ALA A 338 -12.97 29.59 18.98
C ALA A 338 -13.81 29.67 17.68
N LEU A 339 -13.69 28.70 16.76
CA LEU A 339 -14.47 28.66 15.52
C LEU A 339 -15.97 28.48 15.78
N ASP A 340 -16.33 27.79 16.87
CA ASP A 340 -17.71 27.68 17.35
C ASP A 340 -17.72 27.39 18.85
N SER A 341 -17.76 28.47 19.64
CA SER A 341 -17.76 28.39 21.10
C SER A 341 -19.02 27.75 21.70
N SER A 342 -20.05 27.49 20.88
CA SER A 342 -21.25 26.78 21.33
C SER A 342 -21.04 25.26 21.42
N VAL A 343 -20.02 24.72 20.75
CA VAL A 343 -19.73 23.28 20.73
C VAL A 343 -18.64 22.97 21.74
N SER A 344 -18.96 22.14 22.73
CA SER A 344 -17.97 21.77 23.74
C SER A 344 -16.93 20.78 23.18
N ARG A 345 -15.76 20.68 23.83
CA ARG A 345 -14.75 19.66 23.49
C ARG A 345 -15.35 18.25 23.56
N LYS A 346 -16.28 17.99 24.49
CA LYS A 346 -16.97 16.70 24.62
C LYS A 346 -17.86 16.41 23.39
N ASP A 347 -18.57 17.41 22.90
CA ASP A 347 -19.42 17.28 21.72
C ASP A 347 -18.58 17.10 20.44
N ALA A 348 -17.44 17.78 20.33
CA ALA A 348 -16.47 17.56 19.26
C ALA A 348 -15.94 16.11 19.24
N ILE A 349 -15.63 15.54 20.41
CA ILE A 349 -15.24 14.12 20.54
C ILE A 349 -16.40 13.19 20.16
N ALA A 350 -17.65 13.52 20.50
CA ALA A 350 -18.82 12.73 20.11
C ALA A 350 -19.00 12.69 18.59
N ILE A 351 -18.85 13.83 17.91
CA ILE A 351 -18.86 13.94 16.45
C ILE A 351 -17.77 13.05 15.82
N LEU A 352 -16.57 13.05 16.40
CA LEU A 352 -15.46 12.21 15.93
C LEU A 352 -15.75 10.72 16.13
N ASN A 353 -16.35 10.32 17.26
CA ASN A 353 -16.75 8.94 17.50
C ASN A 353 -17.78 8.45 16.47
N GLU A 354 -18.76 9.28 16.11
CA GLU A 354 -19.74 8.96 15.05
C GLU A 354 -19.08 8.80 13.68
N ALA A 355 -18.13 9.67 13.34
CA ALA A 355 -17.37 9.56 12.10
C ALA A 355 -16.49 8.30 12.09
N ALA A 356 -15.81 8.00 13.20
CA ALA A 356 -14.97 6.81 13.37
C ALA A 356 -15.79 5.52 13.26
N ALA A 357 -16.98 5.46 13.86
CA ALA A 357 -17.92 4.33 13.74
C ALA A 357 -18.36 4.09 12.29
N ARG A 358 -18.32 5.12 11.44
CA ARG A 358 -18.58 5.04 9.98
C ARG A 358 -17.31 4.86 9.16
N GLY A 359 -16.23 4.39 9.79
CA GLY A 359 -14.99 3.99 9.14
C GLY A 359 -14.12 5.15 8.67
N GLN A 360 -14.22 6.35 9.25
CA GLN A 360 -13.39 7.50 8.87
C GLN A 360 -12.02 7.48 9.55
N PRO A 361 -10.91 7.25 8.83
CA PRO A 361 -9.58 7.14 9.43
C PRO A 361 -9.07 8.46 10.03
N ASP A 362 -9.42 9.60 9.42
CA ASP A 362 -9.09 10.92 9.96
C ASP A 362 -9.69 11.13 11.36
N ALA A 363 -10.90 10.62 11.63
CA ALA A 363 -11.52 10.72 12.94
C ALA A 363 -10.81 9.85 13.99
N LEU A 364 -10.40 8.65 13.59
CA LEU A 364 -9.62 7.75 14.45
C LEU A 364 -8.27 8.36 14.82
N LEU A 365 -7.57 9.01 13.89
CA LEU A 365 -6.33 9.74 14.21
C LEU A 365 -6.57 10.88 15.21
N ALA A 366 -7.62 11.68 15.01
CA ALA A 366 -7.95 12.76 15.95
C ALA A 366 -8.32 12.22 17.34
N LEU A 367 -9.06 11.11 17.42
CA LEU A 367 -9.37 10.43 18.69
C LEU A 367 -8.12 9.85 19.35
N ALA A 368 -7.18 9.35 18.55
CA ALA A 368 -5.91 8.85 19.05
C ALA A 368 -5.08 9.98 19.69
N ASP A 369 -5.04 11.17 19.08
CA ASP A 369 -4.41 12.36 19.66
C ASP A 369 -5.10 12.78 20.96
N VAL A 370 -6.45 12.81 20.99
CA VAL A 370 -7.23 13.11 22.21
C VAL A 370 -6.94 12.12 23.33
N ALA A 371 -6.92 10.82 23.03
CA ALA A 371 -6.62 9.77 24.00
C ALA A 371 -5.18 9.93 24.53
N LYS A 372 -4.23 10.27 23.65
CA LYS A 372 -2.85 10.53 24.04
C LYS A 372 -2.75 11.73 24.99
N GLU A 373 -3.39 12.84 24.67
CA GLU A 373 -3.47 14.03 25.54
C GLU A 373 -4.07 13.69 26.91
N ALA A 374 -5.07 12.81 26.95
CA ALA A 374 -5.70 12.33 28.18
C ALA A 374 -4.87 11.30 28.96
N ARG A 375 -3.67 10.94 28.49
CA ARG A 375 -2.83 9.86 29.02
C ARG A 375 -3.47 8.47 28.94
N ASP A 376 -4.50 8.29 28.12
CA ASP A 376 -5.05 6.98 27.76
C ASP A 376 -4.29 6.42 26.55
N LEU A 377 -3.03 6.07 26.79
CA LEU A 377 -2.08 5.65 25.76
C LEU A 377 -2.49 4.31 25.10
N LYS A 378 -3.23 3.45 25.81
CA LYS A 378 -3.77 2.20 25.24
C LYS A 378 -4.83 2.48 24.17
N SER A 379 -5.79 3.35 24.47
CA SER A 379 -6.78 3.77 23.47
C SER A 379 -6.14 4.55 22.33
N ALA A 380 -5.15 5.41 22.62
CA ALA A 380 -4.40 6.14 21.59
C ALA A 380 -3.76 5.18 20.58
N TYR A 381 -3.08 4.13 21.09
CA TYR A 381 -2.48 3.11 20.25
C TYR A 381 -3.52 2.34 19.43
N ALA A 382 -4.63 1.94 20.05
CA ALA A 382 -5.71 1.21 19.39
C ALA A 382 -6.36 2.03 18.26
N TYR A 383 -6.67 3.30 18.49
CA TYR A 383 -7.25 4.18 17.48
C TYR A 383 -6.29 4.42 16.31
N ALA A 384 -5.00 4.63 16.59
CA ALA A 384 -3.99 4.77 15.53
C ALA A 384 -3.87 3.49 14.69
N THR A 385 -3.91 2.31 15.33
CA THR A 385 -3.93 1.01 14.64
C THR A 385 -5.13 0.89 13.71
N ALA A 386 -6.33 1.15 14.23
CA ALA A 386 -7.57 1.11 13.45
C ALA A 386 -7.54 2.10 12.27
N ALA A 387 -6.97 3.30 12.46
CA ALA A 387 -6.81 4.28 11.39
C ALA A 387 -5.90 3.77 10.26
N SER A 388 -4.81 3.09 10.60
CA SER A 388 -3.91 2.48 9.61
C SER A 388 -4.60 1.33 8.85
N GLU A 389 -5.34 0.48 9.55
CA GLU A 389 -6.02 -0.67 8.96
C GLU A 389 -7.14 -0.25 7.99
N LEU A 390 -7.93 0.75 8.36
CA LEU A 390 -9.03 1.27 7.54
C LEU A 390 -8.55 2.21 6.43
N GLY A 391 -7.52 3.01 6.69
CA GLY A 391 -7.03 4.04 5.77
C GLY A 391 -5.99 3.58 4.75
N GLY A 392 -5.38 2.41 4.95
CA GLY A 392 -4.30 1.91 4.10
C GLY A 392 -3.04 2.77 4.16
N GLU A 393 -2.21 2.71 3.12
CA GLU A 393 -0.86 3.33 3.11
C GLU A 393 -0.88 4.84 3.39
N LYS A 394 -1.90 5.56 2.94
CA LYS A 394 -2.06 7.02 3.14
C LYS A 394 -2.10 7.40 4.64
N TYR A 395 -2.71 6.56 5.46
CA TYR A 395 -2.88 6.82 6.90
C TYR A 395 -1.87 6.06 7.75
N ALA A 396 -1.25 5.01 7.20
CA ALA A 396 -0.23 4.22 7.88
C ALA A 396 0.91 5.09 8.41
N GLU A 397 1.44 6.03 7.63
CA GLU A 397 2.55 6.89 8.09
C GLU A 397 2.18 7.73 9.32
N LYS A 398 0.98 8.35 9.31
CA LYS A 398 0.51 9.20 10.42
C LYS A 398 0.19 8.35 11.66
N ALA A 399 -0.50 7.24 11.46
CA ALA A 399 -0.80 6.28 12.51
C ALA A 399 0.48 5.74 13.18
N ASN A 400 1.47 5.37 12.37
CA ASN A 400 2.76 4.88 12.84
C ASN A 400 3.47 5.94 13.69
N LYS A 401 3.55 7.19 13.21
CA LYS A 401 4.17 8.29 13.98
C LYS A 401 3.52 8.45 15.35
N LEU A 402 2.19 8.37 15.41
CA LEU A 402 1.46 8.48 16.66
C LEU A 402 1.70 7.29 17.58
N GLN A 403 1.59 6.05 17.07
CA GLN A 403 1.91 4.82 17.81
C GLN A 403 3.33 4.85 18.39
N LEU A 404 4.30 5.33 17.61
CA LEU A 404 5.70 5.43 18.03
C LEU A 404 5.86 6.48 19.13
N SER A 405 5.18 7.61 19.02
CA SER A 405 5.15 8.61 20.08
C SER A 405 4.47 8.10 21.36
N VAL A 406 3.51 7.18 21.25
CA VAL A 406 2.88 6.51 22.39
C VAL A 406 3.86 5.51 23.02
N CYS A 407 4.56 4.70 22.22
CA CYS A 407 5.57 3.75 22.69
C CYS A 407 6.77 4.43 23.39
N ALA A 408 7.07 5.68 23.04
CA ALA A 408 8.13 6.44 23.72
C ALA A 408 7.74 6.87 25.15
N GLU A 409 6.45 6.93 25.46
CA GLU A 409 5.92 7.43 26.74
C GLU A 409 5.47 6.30 27.69
N MET A 410 5.36 5.05 27.22
CA MET A 410 4.89 3.91 28.01
C MET A 410 5.71 2.65 27.74
N VAL A 411 6.78 2.49 28.51
CA VAL A 411 7.56 1.26 28.60
C VAL A 411 6.77 0.27 29.49
N ASP A 412 6.70 -1.01 29.10
CA ASP A 412 6.20 -2.17 29.89
C ASP A 412 4.68 -2.48 29.90
N GLU A 413 3.81 -1.59 29.42
CA GLU A 413 2.35 -1.88 29.32
C GLU A 413 1.86 -2.13 27.88
N VAL A 414 2.35 -1.36 26.90
CA VAL A 414 1.91 -1.42 25.48
C VAL A 414 3.08 -1.70 24.53
N CYS A 415 4.29 -1.27 24.88
CA CYS A 415 5.51 -1.53 24.09
C CYS A 415 6.65 -1.99 25.02
N GLN A 416 7.41 -3.00 24.58
CA GLN A 416 8.60 -3.52 25.26
C GLN A 416 9.87 -2.99 24.57
N PRO A 417 10.86 -2.50 25.33
CA PRO A 417 12.13 -2.05 24.76
C PRO A 417 13.02 -3.26 24.46
N VAL A 418 13.66 -3.25 23.30
CA VAL A 418 14.53 -4.34 22.86
C VAL A 418 15.90 -3.79 22.53
N PRO A 419 16.94 -4.16 23.32
CA PRO A 419 18.29 -3.67 23.10
C PRO A 419 18.84 -4.33 21.84
N VAL A 420 19.14 -3.52 20.82
CA VAL A 420 19.80 -3.93 19.58
C VAL A 420 21.20 -3.35 19.55
N PHE A 421 22.20 -4.21 19.61
CA PHE A 421 23.59 -3.81 19.42
C PHE A 421 23.84 -3.54 17.94
N TYR A 422 24.67 -2.55 17.64
CA TYR A 422 24.97 -2.19 16.26
C TYR A 422 26.44 -1.88 16.07
N ILE A 423 26.89 -2.16 14.85
CA ILE A 423 28.18 -1.75 14.30
C ILE A 423 27.89 -1.14 12.94
N THR A 424 28.28 0.11 12.75
CA THR A 424 27.98 0.86 11.52
C THR A 424 29.19 1.62 11.03
N ASN A 425 29.35 1.72 9.72
CA ASN A 425 30.34 2.60 9.08
C ASN A 425 29.68 3.79 8.37
N ARG A 426 28.45 4.13 8.76
CA ARG A 426 27.74 5.32 8.29
C ARG A 426 28.34 6.59 8.87
N ALA A 427 28.31 7.65 8.07
CA ALA A 427 28.65 8.99 8.53
C ALA A 427 27.66 9.45 9.60
N ILE A 428 28.18 10.09 10.66
CA ILE A 428 27.36 10.69 11.71
C ILE A 428 26.72 11.96 11.15
N ARG A 429 25.38 12.05 11.24
CA ARG A 429 24.58 13.22 10.83
C ARG A 429 24.46 14.23 11.96
N THR A 430 24.03 13.79 13.13
CA THR A 430 24.05 14.60 14.37
C THR A 430 24.78 13.81 15.45
N PRO A 431 25.65 14.45 16.25
CA PRO A 431 26.32 13.77 17.35
C PRO A 431 25.45 13.65 18.61
N MET A 432 24.43 14.51 18.77
CA MET A 432 23.43 14.44 19.84
C MET A 432 22.07 14.92 19.27
N PRO A 433 21.07 14.05 19.05
CA PRO A 433 21.14 12.58 19.18
C PRO A 433 22.21 12.05 18.27
N LEU A 434 22.81 10.91 18.59
CA LEU A 434 23.58 10.20 17.57
C LEU A 434 22.61 9.74 16.48
N THR A 435 22.73 10.30 15.27
CA THR A 435 22.00 9.85 14.09
C THR A 435 22.97 9.61 12.95
N PHE A 436 22.61 8.73 12.03
CA PHE A 436 23.46 8.29 10.93
C PHE A 436 22.88 8.71 9.58
N ASP A 437 23.77 9.07 8.66
CA ASP A 437 23.47 9.32 7.26
C ASP A 437 23.47 8.00 6.46
N ASN A 438 22.96 8.06 5.24
CA ASN A 438 23.00 6.98 4.25
C ASN A 438 24.32 6.94 3.45
N ARG A 439 25.36 7.62 3.94
CA ARG A 439 26.67 7.72 3.30
C ARG A 439 27.74 7.07 4.17
N LEU A 440 28.78 6.53 3.55
CA LEU A 440 29.96 6.02 4.26
C LEU A 440 30.64 7.15 5.04
N ALA A 441 31.16 6.82 6.21
CA ALA A 441 32.00 7.73 6.97
C ALA A 441 33.28 8.10 6.17
N PRO A 442 33.69 9.39 6.14
CA PRO A 442 34.83 9.84 5.34
C PRO A 442 36.16 9.13 5.62
N GLU A 443 36.36 8.56 6.81
CA GLU A 443 37.59 7.88 7.23
C GLU A 443 37.43 6.34 7.35
N GLN A 444 36.33 5.76 6.85
CA GLN A 444 36.00 4.33 7.08
C GLN A 444 36.00 3.95 8.58
N SER A 445 35.65 4.90 9.45
CA SER A 445 35.55 4.63 10.88
C SER A 445 34.28 3.85 11.19
N ILE A 446 34.43 2.74 11.93
CA ILE A 446 33.30 2.02 12.51
C ILE A 446 32.83 2.72 13.80
N THR A 447 31.52 2.85 13.94
CA THR A 447 30.84 3.29 15.15
C THR A 447 30.10 2.10 15.73
N MET A 448 30.20 1.91 17.05
CA MET A 448 29.61 0.78 17.76
C MET A 448 28.77 1.29 18.93
N GLY A 449 27.67 0.60 19.23
CA GLY A 449 26.80 0.97 20.34
C GLY A 449 25.60 0.04 20.47
N HIS A 450 24.60 0.47 21.23
CA HIS A 450 23.31 -0.20 21.28
C HIS A 450 22.19 0.83 21.20
N SER A 451 21.05 0.40 20.65
CA SER A 451 19.82 1.17 20.57
C SER A 451 18.72 0.41 21.32
N LEU A 452 17.93 1.11 22.12
CA LEU A 452 16.70 0.55 22.67
C LEU A 452 15.57 0.76 21.67
N VAL A 453 15.08 -0.34 21.08
CA VAL A 453 14.01 -0.31 20.09
C VAL A 453 12.70 -0.71 20.76
N SER A 454 11.76 0.22 20.88
CA SER A 454 10.43 -0.06 21.42
C SER A 454 9.59 -0.83 20.40
N ILE A 455 9.06 -2.00 20.79
CA ILE A 455 8.17 -2.82 19.97
C ILE A 455 6.87 -3.15 20.71
N PRO A 456 5.70 -3.24 20.04
CA PRO A 456 4.42 -3.49 20.71
C PRO A 456 4.35 -4.85 21.43
N THR A 457 3.70 -4.89 22.61
CA THR A 457 3.51 -6.09 23.46
C THR A 457 2.32 -6.94 23.06
N GLN A 458 1.20 -6.33 22.66
CA GLN A 458 0.02 -7.07 22.16
C GLN A 458 0.18 -7.40 20.68
N ARG A 459 0.70 -8.61 20.39
CA ARG A 459 0.68 -9.20 19.05
C ARG A 459 -0.32 -10.35 19.03
N SER A 460 -1.24 -10.32 18.08
CA SER A 460 -2.07 -11.48 17.78
C SER A 460 -1.21 -12.49 17.02
N VAL A 461 -1.18 -13.73 17.50
CA VAL A 461 -0.41 -14.85 16.90
C VAL A 461 -1.06 -15.33 15.59
N ASP A 462 -2.37 -15.10 15.42
CA ASP A 462 -3.18 -15.64 14.31
C ASP A 462 -3.65 -14.59 13.28
N THR A 463 -3.59 -13.30 13.62
CA THR A 463 -3.70 -12.22 12.65
C THR A 463 -2.35 -11.59 12.51
N GLU A 464 -1.60 -12.07 11.54
CA GLU A 464 -0.40 -11.43 11.06
C GLU A 464 -0.74 -10.00 10.63
N GLN A 465 -0.65 -9.09 11.57
CA GLN A 465 -0.48 -7.68 11.26
C GLN A 465 0.73 -7.66 10.34
N ARG A 466 0.49 -7.22 9.09
CA ARG A 466 1.59 -6.86 8.19
C ARG A 466 2.61 -6.11 9.03
N PRO A 467 3.91 -6.41 8.94
CA PRO A 467 4.89 -5.51 9.54
C PRO A 467 4.68 -4.15 8.88
N ILE A 468 3.98 -3.24 9.55
CA ILE A 468 3.69 -1.92 9.02
C ILE A 468 5.02 -1.15 9.12
N TRP A 469 5.56 -0.76 7.96
CA TRP A 469 6.78 0.03 7.80
C TRP A 469 6.43 1.47 7.42
N LYS A 470 6.92 2.47 8.15
CA LYS A 470 8.16 3.24 7.86
C LYS A 470 8.31 4.41 8.87
N VAL A 471 9.49 4.47 9.50
CA VAL A 471 10.16 5.51 10.33
C VAL A 471 9.41 6.10 11.56
N VAL A 472 9.99 5.85 12.75
CA VAL A 472 10.36 6.91 13.72
C VAL A 472 11.70 6.54 14.33
N ALA A 473 12.71 7.37 14.09
CA ALA A 473 13.83 7.56 14.98
C ALA A 473 13.37 8.48 16.11
N SER A 474 13.42 8.04 17.36
CA SER A 474 13.36 8.90 18.54
C SER A 474 13.97 8.17 19.74
N TYR A 475 15.27 8.45 19.94
CA TYR A 475 16.00 8.58 21.21
C TYR A 475 15.75 7.63 22.39
N LEU A 476 16.81 6.94 22.82
CA LEU A 476 17.68 7.36 23.93
C LEU A 476 19.08 6.76 23.69
N GLY A 477 20.13 7.58 23.79
CA GLY A 477 21.52 7.14 23.67
C GLY A 477 22.34 7.64 24.85
N PHE A 478 23.25 6.80 25.34
CA PHE A 478 24.40 7.16 26.16
C PHE A 478 25.68 6.47 25.64
N GLY A 479 26.76 7.27 25.53
CA GLY A 479 28.20 6.91 25.58
C GLY A 479 28.84 6.33 24.29
N SER A 480 29.95 6.86 23.73
CA SER A 480 30.94 7.84 24.23
C SER A 480 31.72 8.53 23.09
N GLY A 481 31.93 9.86 23.16
CA GLY A 481 33.02 10.49 22.39
C GLY A 481 33.04 11.99 22.05
N VAL A 482 32.25 12.93 22.61
CA VAL A 482 32.59 14.39 22.69
C VAL A 482 31.87 15.01 23.91
N ILE A 483 32.61 15.83 24.67
CA ILE A 483 32.23 16.53 25.91
C ILE A 483 31.08 17.53 25.71
N GLY A 484 30.07 17.48 26.57
CA GLY A 484 29.06 18.53 26.72
C GLY A 484 27.93 18.09 27.65
N ASN A 485 27.87 18.67 28.85
CA ASN A 485 26.90 18.35 29.92
C ASN A 485 25.45 18.27 29.44
N ALA A 486 24.74 17.19 29.77
CA ALA A 486 23.28 17.14 29.73
C ALA A 486 22.72 16.49 31.00
N GLN A 487 21.86 17.24 31.68
CA GLN A 487 21.16 16.86 32.89
C GLN A 487 19.99 15.89 32.63
N SER A 488 19.72 15.09 33.67
CA SER A 488 18.48 14.41 34.04
C SER A 488 17.97 13.26 33.17
N ALA A 489 18.57 12.09 33.38
CA ALA A 489 17.81 10.87 33.66
C ALA A 489 18.22 10.41 35.08
N SER A 490 17.32 9.79 35.84
CA SER A 490 17.58 9.42 37.23
C SER A 490 18.78 8.45 37.33
N PRO A 491 19.72 8.62 38.27
CA PRO A 491 20.99 7.87 38.29
C PRO A 491 20.90 6.36 38.55
N SER A 492 19.72 5.79 38.80
CA SER A 492 19.57 4.39 39.23
C SER A 492 19.34 3.38 38.10
N GLU A 493 19.08 3.82 36.85
CA GLU A 493 18.79 2.92 35.73
C GLU A 493 19.86 2.93 34.63
N VAL A 494 20.78 3.89 34.66
CA VAL A 494 21.91 3.96 33.72
C VAL A 494 23.10 3.18 34.27
N SER A 495 23.00 1.85 34.26
CA SER A 495 24.11 0.97 34.60
C SER A 495 25.15 0.92 33.47
N ASN A 496 26.27 1.61 33.66
CA ASN A 496 27.65 1.16 33.39
C ASN A 496 28.02 0.49 32.04
N PHE A 497 27.61 1.02 30.88
CA PHE A 497 28.26 0.66 29.61
C PHE A 497 29.19 1.78 29.14
N LEU A 498 30.38 1.84 29.76
CA LEU A 498 31.49 2.66 29.29
C LEU A 498 32.33 1.81 28.32
N PHE A 499 32.17 2.05 27.02
CA PHE A 499 33.10 1.52 26.03
C PHE A 499 34.29 2.47 25.91
N ASP A 500 35.50 1.93 25.86
CA ASP A 500 36.71 2.70 25.51
C ASP A 500 36.81 2.98 23.99
N GLY A 501 35.76 2.64 23.23
CA GLY A 501 35.69 2.75 21.78
C GLY A 501 36.32 1.56 21.04
N SER A 502 36.89 0.57 21.74
CA SER A 502 37.45 -0.62 21.12
C SER A 502 36.39 -1.68 20.80
N LEU A 503 36.65 -2.50 19.78
CA LEU A 503 35.80 -3.64 19.44
C LEU A 503 35.77 -4.68 20.57
N ASP A 504 36.85 -4.82 21.34
CA ASP A 504 36.89 -5.79 22.43
C ASP A 504 35.99 -5.38 23.60
N SER A 505 36.00 -4.09 24.00
CA SER A 505 35.07 -3.62 25.04
C SER A 505 33.61 -3.69 24.58
N PHE A 506 33.33 -3.41 23.30
CA PHE A 506 32.01 -3.62 22.70
C PHE A 506 31.54 -5.07 22.87
N LEU A 507 32.37 -6.03 22.50
CA LEU A 507 32.04 -7.46 22.60
C LEU A 507 31.87 -7.92 24.05
N ASP A 508 32.64 -7.38 24.99
CA ASP A 508 32.48 -7.66 26.42
C ASP A 508 31.09 -7.24 26.91
N ALA A 509 30.56 -6.10 26.46
CA ALA A 509 29.20 -5.69 26.83
C ALA A 509 28.12 -6.53 26.18
N VAL A 510 28.28 -6.91 24.91
CA VAL A 510 27.35 -7.83 24.25
C VAL A 510 27.29 -9.13 25.07
N GLN A 511 28.45 -9.65 25.47
CA GLN A 511 28.53 -10.86 26.28
C GLN A 511 27.90 -10.68 27.66
N GLN A 512 28.15 -9.55 28.33
CA GLN A 512 27.54 -9.23 29.63
C GLN A 512 26.02 -9.13 29.53
N ALA A 513 25.49 -8.44 28.51
CA ALA A 513 24.06 -8.38 28.24
C ALA A 513 23.45 -9.77 28.00
N GLY A 514 24.22 -10.68 27.39
CA GLY A 514 23.88 -12.09 27.29
C GLY A 514 23.71 -12.76 28.65
N VAL A 515 24.72 -12.64 29.51
CA VAL A 515 24.71 -13.19 30.87
C VAL A 515 23.50 -12.68 31.67
N ASP A 516 23.26 -11.38 31.63
CA ASP A 516 22.18 -10.72 32.39
C ASP A 516 20.78 -11.20 31.95
N ASN A 517 20.63 -11.58 30.67
CA ASN A 517 19.36 -12.01 30.09
C ASN A 517 19.27 -13.53 29.86
N GLY A 518 20.23 -14.31 30.36
CA GLY A 518 20.28 -15.76 30.15
C GLY A 518 20.49 -16.20 28.70
N ARG A 519 21.00 -15.31 27.83
CA ARG A 519 21.26 -15.55 26.41
C ARG A 519 22.74 -15.85 26.18
N LYS A 520 23.03 -16.99 25.54
CA LYS A 520 24.43 -17.40 25.20
C LYS A 520 24.76 -17.28 23.72
N LYS A 521 23.73 -17.07 22.88
CA LYS A 521 23.85 -16.96 21.42
C LYS A 521 23.81 -15.49 20.99
N VAL A 522 24.29 -15.23 19.80
CA VAL A 522 24.12 -13.94 19.10
C VAL A 522 23.46 -14.18 17.76
N ILE A 523 22.69 -13.20 17.29
CA ILE A 523 22.22 -13.13 15.90
C ILE A 523 22.74 -11.85 15.30
N VAL A 524 23.39 -12.00 14.15
CA VAL A 524 23.97 -10.92 13.38
C VAL A 524 23.10 -10.72 12.16
N PHE A 525 22.36 -9.62 12.11
CA PHE A 525 21.60 -9.22 10.95
C PHE A 525 22.43 -8.30 10.05
N VAL A 526 22.51 -8.67 8.77
CA VAL A 526 23.09 -7.84 7.71
C VAL A 526 21.97 -7.44 6.75
N HIS A 527 21.60 -6.17 6.76
CA HIS A 527 20.45 -5.67 6.01
C HIS A 527 20.70 -5.59 4.50
N GLY A 528 19.61 -5.50 3.74
CA GLY A 528 19.62 -5.34 2.28
C GLY A 528 19.77 -3.89 1.81
N PHE A 529 19.65 -3.67 0.51
CA PHE A 529 19.66 -2.33 -0.10
C PHE A 529 18.48 -1.46 0.38
N ALA A 530 18.60 -0.14 0.19
CA ALA A 530 17.62 0.87 0.58
C ALA A 530 17.11 0.82 2.04
N ASN A 531 18.01 0.54 3.00
CA ASN A 531 17.68 0.61 4.43
C ASN A 531 18.43 1.77 5.10
N THR A 532 17.73 2.55 5.93
CA THR A 532 18.36 3.47 6.88
C THR A 532 18.90 2.69 8.08
N PHE A 533 19.74 3.32 8.90
CA PHE A 533 20.18 2.77 10.18
C PHE A 533 18.99 2.38 11.08
N ASP A 534 17.98 3.26 11.15
CA ASP A 534 16.78 3.03 11.97
C ASP A 534 15.95 1.84 11.45
N ASP A 535 15.85 1.69 10.13
CA ASP A 535 15.14 0.56 9.52
C ASP A 535 15.88 -0.77 9.81
N ALA A 536 17.21 -0.77 9.73
CA ALA A 536 18.02 -1.96 10.00
C ALA A 536 17.92 -2.41 11.46
N THR A 537 18.08 -1.48 12.41
CA THR A 537 17.95 -1.74 13.85
C THR A 537 16.54 -2.18 14.25
N ARG A 538 15.50 -1.55 13.69
CA ARG A 538 14.10 -1.96 13.90
C ARG A 538 13.82 -3.37 13.37
N ARG A 539 14.29 -3.70 12.17
CA ARG A 539 14.13 -5.06 11.59
C ARG A 539 14.72 -6.11 12.50
N MET A 540 15.90 -5.86 13.05
CA MET A 540 16.53 -6.77 14.01
C MET A 540 15.74 -6.91 15.30
N ALA A 541 15.24 -5.82 15.88
CA ALA A 541 14.40 -5.89 17.09
C ALA A 541 13.15 -6.75 16.86
N ILE A 542 12.45 -6.51 15.75
CA ILE A 542 11.25 -7.27 15.38
C ILE A 542 11.59 -8.74 15.16
N LEU A 543 12.66 -9.03 14.41
CA LEU A 543 13.10 -10.39 14.12
C LEU A 543 13.45 -11.15 15.40
N SER A 544 14.18 -10.51 16.32
CA SER A 544 14.57 -11.11 17.60
C SER A 544 13.35 -11.53 18.42
N GLU A 545 12.24 -10.80 18.30
CA GLU A 545 11.14 -10.87 19.26
C GLU A 545 9.93 -11.62 18.73
N ASN A 546 9.59 -11.43 17.45
CA ASN A 546 8.59 -12.26 16.78
C ASN A 546 8.98 -13.74 16.83
N GLU A 547 10.26 -14.01 16.58
CA GLU A 547 10.75 -15.39 16.50
C GLU A 547 11.13 -15.97 17.87
N LYS A 548 11.05 -15.16 18.94
CA LYS A 548 11.51 -15.48 20.30
C LYS A 548 12.94 -16.01 20.28
N TYR A 549 13.82 -15.34 19.53
CA TYR A 549 15.19 -15.80 19.33
C TYR A 549 15.97 -15.77 20.65
N PRO A 550 16.66 -16.86 21.02
CA PRO A 550 17.36 -16.96 22.30
C PRO A 550 18.70 -16.20 22.36
N GLY A 551 19.06 -15.43 21.34
CA GLY A 551 20.34 -14.72 21.29
C GLY A 551 20.24 -13.20 21.29
N ILE A 552 21.38 -12.55 21.48
CA ILE A 552 21.49 -11.09 21.55
C ILE A 552 21.44 -10.54 20.11
N PRO A 553 20.54 -9.59 19.81
CA PRO A 553 20.42 -8.98 18.49
C PRO A 553 21.57 -8.01 18.20
N ILE A 554 22.28 -8.25 17.09
CA ILE A 554 23.37 -7.42 16.58
C ILE A 554 23.07 -7.06 15.12
N VAL A 555 23.27 -5.80 14.74
CA VAL A 555 23.19 -5.36 13.34
C VAL A 555 24.57 -4.94 12.84
N LEU A 556 24.97 -5.49 11.69
CA LEU A 556 26.06 -4.93 10.87
C LEU A 556 25.43 -4.03 9.82
N ASP A 557 25.48 -2.73 10.08
CA ASP A 557 24.79 -1.71 9.31
C ASP A 557 25.77 -0.98 8.38
N TRP A 558 25.70 -1.29 7.09
CA TRP A 558 26.51 -0.63 6.07
C TRP A 558 25.75 0.56 5.48
N ALA A 559 26.49 1.57 5.00
CA ALA A 559 25.87 2.74 4.38
C ALA A 559 25.13 2.37 3.08
N SER A 560 23.80 2.31 3.16
CA SER A 560 22.91 2.17 2.02
C SER A 560 22.28 3.52 1.69
N ALA A 561 22.55 3.99 0.47
CA ALA A 561 22.15 5.25 -0.13
C ALA A 561 20.84 5.18 -0.92
N GLY A 562 20.17 4.03 -0.95
CA GLY A 562 18.89 3.86 -1.63
C GLY A 562 17.85 4.87 -1.13
N ASP A 563 17.46 5.80 -2.00
CA ASP A 563 16.42 6.78 -1.71
C ASP A 563 15.07 6.06 -1.55
N ALA A 564 14.33 6.44 -0.50
CA ALA A 564 12.97 6.01 -0.19
C ALA A 564 11.96 6.29 -1.31
N THR A 565 12.33 7.10 -2.30
CA THR A 565 11.50 7.50 -3.44
C THR A 565 11.64 6.60 -4.67
N VAL A 566 12.54 5.60 -4.66
CA VAL A 566 12.75 4.72 -5.83
C VAL A 566 11.64 3.66 -5.89
N ARG A 567 10.54 4.03 -6.55
CA ARG A 567 9.60 3.06 -7.12
C ARG A 567 10.34 2.26 -8.19
N LEU A 568 10.36 0.93 -8.04
CA LEU A 568 10.75 0.02 -9.11
C LEU A 568 9.70 0.11 -10.24
N SER A 569 9.88 1.01 -11.21
CA SER A 569 9.13 0.96 -12.47
C SER A 569 9.96 0.23 -13.53
N SER A 570 9.38 -0.86 -14.07
CA SER A 570 10.03 -1.79 -14.99
C SER A 570 9.81 -1.43 -16.47
N ALA A 571 9.94 -0.15 -16.86
CA ALA A 571 9.69 0.26 -18.25
C ALA A 571 10.76 1.12 -18.92
N ASP A 572 11.64 1.82 -18.19
CA ASP A 572 12.42 2.91 -18.82
C ASP A 572 13.95 2.72 -18.85
N GLY A 573 14.48 1.53 -18.55
CA GLY A 573 15.93 1.34 -18.55
C GLY A 573 16.57 2.08 -17.38
N TYR A 574 16.95 1.29 -16.37
CA TYR A 574 17.42 1.74 -15.06
C TYR A 574 18.47 2.87 -15.11
N SER A 575 18.16 4.02 -14.49
CA SER A 575 19.17 5.02 -14.11
C SER A 575 19.82 4.58 -12.79
N GLY A 576 20.95 3.87 -12.91
CA GLY A 576 21.70 3.29 -11.80
C GLY A 576 22.45 4.30 -10.93
N SER A 577 21.77 5.12 -10.13
CA SER A 577 22.45 5.90 -9.07
C SER A 577 22.37 5.22 -7.70
N GLY A 578 21.18 4.80 -7.23
CA GLY A 578 21.00 4.23 -5.89
C GLY A 578 21.52 2.79 -5.73
N TYR A 579 21.03 1.86 -6.56
CA TYR A 579 21.44 0.44 -6.51
C TYR A 579 22.95 0.26 -6.77
N LEU A 580 23.50 0.96 -7.76
CA LEU A 580 24.93 0.88 -8.08
C LEU A 580 25.81 1.53 -7.00
N ASN A 581 25.33 2.59 -6.34
CA ASN A 581 26.02 3.14 -5.18
C ASN A 581 25.99 2.17 -4.00
N ASP A 582 24.85 1.52 -3.74
CA ASP A 582 24.75 0.47 -2.71
C ASP A 582 25.69 -0.72 -3.01
N LEU A 583 25.80 -1.11 -4.29
CA LEU A 583 26.76 -2.14 -4.72
C LEU A 583 28.22 -1.74 -4.47
N GLN A 584 28.53 -0.44 -4.53
CA GLN A 584 29.86 0.09 -4.21
C GLN A 584 30.09 0.17 -2.69
N THR A 585 29.13 0.69 -1.93
CA THR A 585 29.26 0.86 -0.49
C THR A 585 29.26 -0.49 0.24
N VAL A 586 28.48 -1.47 -0.22
CA VAL A 586 28.50 -2.83 0.33
C VAL A 586 29.89 -3.46 0.14
N GLY A 587 30.50 -3.33 -1.05
CA GLY A 587 31.87 -3.79 -1.30
C GLY A 587 32.91 -3.08 -0.45
N SER A 588 32.75 -1.76 -0.26
CA SER A 588 33.68 -0.91 0.50
C SER A 588 33.64 -1.18 2.00
N SER A 589 32.51 -1.66 2.53
CA SER A 589 32.31 -1.96 3.96
C SER A 589 32.81 -3.35 4.36
N CYS A 590 33.10 -4.21 3.37
CA CYS A 590 33.49 -5.61 3.61
C CYS A 590 34.69 -5.78 4.56
N PRO A 591 35.81 -5.04 4.42
CA PRO A 591 36.98 -5.24 5.28
C PRO A 591 36.69 -5.01 6.76
N ASP A 592 35.91 -3.97 7.07
CA ASP A 592 35.53 -3.62 8.44
C ASP A 592 34.69 -4.74 9.07
N PHE A 593 33.67 -5.19 8.34
CA PHE A 593 32.74 -6.20 8.83
C PHE A 593 33.32 -7.61 8.86
N LYS A 594 34.32 -7.91 8.01
CA LYS A 594 35.10 -9.15 8.12
C LYS A 594 35.80 -9.23 9.49
N SER A 595 36.54 -8.18 9.86
CA SER A 595 37.26 -8.12 11.15
C SER A 595 36.32 -8.27 12.34
N VAL A 596 35.17 -7.60 12.28
CA VAL A 596 34.10 -7.69 13.28
C VAL A 596 33.58 -9.12 13.42
N LEU A 597 33.24 -9.77 12.31
CA LEU A 597 32.67 -11.12 12.34
C LEU A 597 33.69 -12.16 12.85
N GLU A 598 34.96 -12.03 12.46
CA GLU A 598 36.05 -12.88 12.98
C GLU A 598 36.17 -12.76 14.50
N LYS A 599 36.16 -11.53 15.05
CA LYS A 599 36.22 -11.32 16.50
C LYS A 599 34.97 -11.80 17.23
N LEU A 600 33.78 -11.60 16.65
CA LEU A 600 32.51 -12.12 17.20
C LEU A 600 32.56 -13.63 17.35
N ILE A 601 32.97 -14.35 16.30
CA ILE A 601 33.08 -15.81 16.32
C ILE A 601 34.14 -16.27 17.33
N GLY A 602 35.30 -15.61 17.36
CA GLY A 602 36.34 -15.91 18.33
C GLY A 602 35.89 -15.70 19.79
N ARG A 603 34.99 -14.73 20.03
CA ARG A 603 34.48 -14.40 21.37
C ARG A 603 33.36 -15.33 21.84
N PHE A 604 32.37 -15.59 20.99
CA PHE A 604 31.17 -16.33 21.36
C PHE A 604 31.26 -17.83 21.07
N GLY A 605 32.24 -18.27 20.27
CA GLY A 605 32.30 -19.62 19.74
C GLY A 605 31.39 -19.77 18.51
N SER A 606 31.85 -20.54 17.53
CA SER A 606 31.18 -20.73 16.24
C SER A 606 29.71 -21.12 16.37
N GLU A 607 29.41 -22.09 17.23
CA GLU A 607 28.10 -22.69 17.44
C GLU A 607 27.05 -21.73 18.03
N ASN A 608 27.51 -20.59 18.56
CA ASN A 608 26.66 -19.58 19.20
C ASN A 608 26.37 -18.37 18.29
N VAL A 609 26.91 -18.34 17.07
CA VAL A 609 26.74 -17.23 16.12
C VAL A 609 25.83 -17.64 14.97
N THR A 610 24.68 -16.95 14.87
CA THR A 610 23.82 -17.00 13.68
C THR A 610 24.03 -15.74 12.85
N VAL A 611 24.31 -15.87 11.56
CA VAL A 611 24.38 -14.76 10.61
C VAL A 611 23.17 -14.83 9.69
N PHE A 612 22.29 -13.82 9.78
CA PHE A 612 21.12 -13.67 8.93
C PHE A 612 21.34 -12.49 7.97
N ALA A 613 21.50 -12.78 6.69
CA ALA A 613 21.86 -11.80 5.68
C ALA A 613 20.75 -11.71 4.62
N HIS A 614 20.20 -10.51 4.41
CA HIS A 614 19.08 -10.29 3.50
C HIS A 614 19.51 -9.51 2.26
N SER A 615 19.10 -9.93 1.06
CA SER A 615 19.34 -9.19 -0.19
C SER A 615 20.84 -8.89 -0.41
N MET A 616 21.22 -7.63 -0.68
CA MET A 616 22.63 -7.21 -0.75
C MET A 616 23.43 -7.44 0.54
N GLY A 617 22.78 -7.59 1.68
CA GLY A 617 23.46 -8.04 2.91
C GLY A 617 24.05 -9.44 2.75
N ALA A 618 23.40 -10.33 1.98
CA ALA A 618 23.99 -11.62 1.63
C ALA A 618 25.21 -11.46 0.70
N GLN A 619 25.22 -10.43 -0.14
CA GLN A 619 26.37 -10.08 -0.97
C GLN A 619 27.56 -9.58 -0.15
N MET A 620 27.31 -8.78 0.90
CA MET A 620 28.34 -8.43 1.89
C MET A 620 28.98 -9.69 2.48
N VAL A 621 28.15 -10.61 2.97
CA VAL A 621 28.64 -11.82 3.63
C VAL A 621 29.36 -12.73 2.62
N ASP A 622 28.87 -12.85 1.39
CA ASP A 622 29.59 -13.56 0.32
C ASP A 622 30.97 -12.95 0.04
N TYR A 623 31.09 -11.61 -0.01
CA TYR A 623 32.39 -10.94 -0.14
C TYR A 623 33.32 -11.22 1.03
N ILE A 624 32.80 -11.20 2.26
CA ILE A 624 33.58 -11.54 3.47
C ILE A 624 34.14 -12.96 3.36
N LEU A 625 33.30 -13.91 2.95
CA LEU A 625 33.66 -15.33 2.85
C LEU A 625 34.63 -15.61 1.69
N ALA A 626 34.40 -14.99 0.52
CA ALA A 626 35.22 -15.15 -0.67
C ALA A 626 36.57 -14.40 -0.60
N GLY A 627 36.67 -13.41 0.28
CA GLY A 627 37.78 -12.47 0.39
C GLY A 627 37.38 -11.11 -0.17
N CYS A 628 37.38 -10.09 0.69
CA CYS A 628 36.90 -8.75 0.33
C CYS A 628 37.67 -8.18 -0.87
N PRO A 629 37.02 -7.47 -1.81
CA PRO A 629 37.64 -6.94 -3.02
C PRO A 629 38.92 -6.11 -2.82
N SER A 630 39.06 -5.47 -1.65
CA SER A 630 40.18 -4.60 -1.28
C SER A 630 41.14 -5.21 -0.24
N SER A 631 41.00 -6.48 0.14
CA SER A 631 41.84 -7.15 1.15
C SER A 631 42.43 -8.47 0.63
N SER A 632 43.65 -8.81 1.05
CA SER A 632 44.39 -9.98 0.53
C SER A 632 44.09 -11.32 1.23
N GLY A 633 43.17 -11.36 2.20
CA GLY A 633 42.90 -12.58 2.98
C GLY A 633 41.51 -13.15 2.71
N ARG A 634 41.44 -14.39 2.24
CA ARG A 634 40.21 -15.21 2.31
C ARG A 634 39.77 -15.40 3.76
N TRP A 635 38.52 -15.79 3.96
CA TRP A 635 38.01 -16.18 5.27
C TRP A 635 38.84 -17.34 5.86
N PRO A 636 39.26 -17.27 7.13
CA PRO A 636 40.08 -18.31 7.74
C PRO A 636 39.28 -19.60 7.92
N MET A 637 39.78 -20.73 7.39
CA MET A 637 39.10 -22.03 7.49
C MET A 637 38.89 -22.51 8.94
N SER A 638 39.62 -21.95 9.91
CA SER A 638 39.47 -22.25 11.34
C SER A 638 38.28 -21.53 11.99
N ALA A 639 37.75 -20.47 11.40
CA ALA A 639 36.60 -19.74 11.92
C ALA A 639 35.32 -20.26 11.26
N LYS A 640 34.53 -21.05 11.99
CA LYS A 640 33.23 -21.53 11.52
C LYS A 640 32.10 -20.63 12.02
N ILE A 641 31.03 -20.52 11.25
CA ILE A 641 29.76 -19.90 11.64
C ILE A 641 28.80 -20.99 12.06
N GLY A 642 28.07 -20.85 13.16
CA GLY A 642 27.11 -21.87 13.59
C GLY A 642 25.98 -22.03 12.59
N ASN A 643 25.25 -20.94 12.33
CA ASN A 643 24.16 -20.95 11.37
C ASN A 643 24.25 -19.74 10.42
N LEU A 644 24.39 -20.01 9.12
CA LEU A 644 24.42 -18.99 8.08
C LEU A 644 23.11 -19.03 7.29
N VAL A 645 22.48 -17.87 7.12
CA VAL A 645 21.17 -17.77 6.48
C VAL A 645 21.19 -16.64 5.46
N PHE A 646 20.98 -16.99 4.19
CA PHE A 646 20.81 -16.04 3.11
C PHE A 646 19.34 -15.94 2.73
N ALA A 647 18.75 -14.76 2.90
CA ALA A 647 17.36 -14.49 2.63
C ALA A 647 17.22 -13.58 1.40
N ALA A 648 16.52 -14.06 0.37
CA ALA A 648 16.39 -13.36 -0.92
C ALA A 648 17.74 -12.84 -1.45
N PRO A 649 18.81 -13.65 -1.49
CA PRO A 649 20.16 -13.15 -1.69
C PRO A 649 20.37 -12.51 -3.07
N ASP A 650 20.76 -11.23 -3.06
CA ASP A 650 21.18 -10.50 -4.25
C ASP A 650 22.68 -10.73 -4.51
N VAL A 651 23.04 -12.00 -4.69
CA VAL A 651 24.41 -12.45 -4.89
C VAL A 651 24.58 -12.91 -6.32
N ASP A 652 25.71 -12.60 -6.94
CA ASP A 652 26.01 -13.11 -8.27
C ASP A 652 26.18 -14.62 -8.26
N LEU A 653 25.27 -15.34 -8.91
CA LEU A 653 25.22 -16.80 -8.88
C LEU A 653 26.50 -17.43 -9.43
N ASN A 654 27.05 -16.89 -10.51
CA ASN A 654 28.27 -17.42 -11.11
C ASN A 654 29.49 -17.15 -10.23
N ASN A 655 29.55 -15.99 -9.58
CA ASN A 655 30.60 -15.72 -8.60
C ASN A 655 30.52 -16.67 -7.41
N PHE A 656 29.32 -16.82 -6.84
CA PHE A 656 29.08 -17.73 -5.72
C PHE A 656 29.46 -19.18 -6.06
N ALA A 657 29.02 -19.66 -7.23
CA ALA A 657 29.30 -21.02 -7.69
C ALA A 657 30.80 -21.31 -7.86
N ARG A 658 31.63 -20.30 -8.15
CA ARG A 658 33.09 -20.49 -8.29
C ARG A 658 33.79 -20.81 -6.98
N HIS A 659 33.21 -20.46 -5.83
CA HIS A 659 33.82 -20.69 -4.52
C HIS A 659 32.93 -21.47 -3.55
N VAL A 660 31.73 -21.91 -3.96
CA VAL A 660 30.79 -22.61 -3.08
C VAL A 660 31.41 -23.83 -2.39
N ASP A 661 32.29 -24.58 -3.08
CA ASP A 661 32.95 -25.76 -2.50
C ASP A 661 33.80 -25.42 -1.27
N SER A 662 34.43 -24.24 -1.29
CA SER A 662 35.16 -23.72 -0.13
C SER A 662 34.25 -23.17 0.97
N LEU A 663 33.00 -22.82 0.63
CA LEU A 663 32.00 -22.33 1.58
C LEU A 663 31.24 -23.45 2.29
N ARG A 664 31.17 -24.67 1.74
CA ARG A 664 30.41 -25.79 2.33
C ARG A 664 30.84 -26.17 3.76
N SER A 665 32.02 -25.74 4.20
CA SER A 665 32.55 -25.98 5.55
C SER A 665 32.68 -24.73 6.42
N VAL A 666 32.29 -23.56 5.91
CA VAL A 666 32.40 -22.29 6.66
C VAL A 666 31.29 -22.12 7.68
N ALA A 667 30.21 -22.90 7.57
CA ALA A 667 29.14 -22.94 8.53
C ALA A 667 28.74 -24.37 8.91
N ASP A 668 28.24 -24.58 10.14
CA ASP A 668 27.67 -25.87 10.55
C ASP A 668 26.32 -26.12 9.87
N SER A 669 25.56 -25.05 9.63
CA SER A 669 24.35 -25.03 8.80
C SER A 669 24.36 -23.82 7.87
N PHE A 670 24.01 -24.03 6.59
CA PHE A 670 23.84 -22.95 5.62
C PHE A 670 22.48 -23.09 4.92
N THR A 671 21.58 -22.13 5.15
CA THR A 671 20.24 -22.10 4.55
C THR A 671 20.09 -20.91 3.59
N ILE A 672 19.44 -21.13 2.45
CA ILE A 672 19.15 -20.11 1.45
C ILE A 672 17.65 -20.09 1.14
N TYR A 673 17.00 -18.93 1.32
CA TYR A 673 15.61 -18.71 0.93
C TYR A 673 15.55 -18.03 -0.45
N VAL A 674 14.82 -18.65 -1.37
CA VAL A 674 14.68 -18.20 -2.77
C VAL A 674 13.21 -18.05 -3.15
N SER A 675 12.93 -17.24 -4.19
CA SER A 675 11.58 -17.15 -4.77
C SER A 675 11.64 -16.68 -6.22
N ALA A 676 10.87 -17.31 -7.11
CA ALA A 676 10.69 -16.85 -8.49
C ALA A 676 9.73 -15.65 -8.58
N ASN A 677 9.00 -15.37 -7.49
CA ASN A 677 8.05 -14.26 -7.42
C ASN A 677 8.72 -12.95 -7.01
N ASP A 678 10.00 -12.98 -6.61
CA ASP A 678 10.78 -11.81 -6.22
C ASP A 678 11.06 -10.89 -7.42
N MET A 679 10.43 -9.71 -7.43
CA MET A 679 10.59 -8.74 -8.51
C MET A 679 11.80 -7.83 -8.30
N ALA A 680 12.26 -7.62 -7.06
CA ALA A 680 13.45 -6.83 -6.81
C ALA A 680 14.72 -7.55 -7.28
N LEU A 681 14.78 -8.87 -7.11
CA LEU A 681 15.90 -9.68 -7.66
C LEU A 681 15.91 -9.68 -9.19
N ARG A 682 14.74 -9.61 -9.85
CA ARG A 682 14.64 -9.42 -11.31
C ARG A 682 15.17 -8.04 -11.73
N ALA A 683 14.77 -6.99 -11.03
CA ALA A 683 15.27 -5.64 -11.28
C ALA A 683 16.80 -5.53 -11.05
N SER A 684 17.31 -6.16 -10.00
CA SER A 684 18.76 -6.29 -9.76
C SER A 684 19.45 -6.99 -10.94
N GLN A 685 18.93 -8.14 -11.38
CA GLN A 685 19.48 -8.88 -12.51
C GLN A 685 19.60 -8.00 -13.75
N GLU A 686 18.58 -7.22 -14.08
CA GLU A 686 18.61 -6.26 -15.19
C GLU A 686 19.67 -5.17 -14.98
N ALA A 687 19.73 -4.58 -13.78
CA ALA A 687 20.70 -3.54 -13.43
C ALA A 687 22.16 -4.01 -13.55
N VAL A 688 22.41 -5.31 -13.34
CA VAL A 688 23.76 -5.90 -13.44
C VAL A 688 24.03 -6.59 -14.79
N GLY A 689 23.22 -6.34 -15.82
CA GLY A 689 23.44 -6.85 -17.17
C GLY A 689 22.97 -8.28 -17.39
N GLY A 690 21.85 -8.67 -16.79
CA GLY A 690 21.19 -9.96 -16.99
C GLY A 690 21.78 -11.13 -16.18
N ARG A 691 22.78 -10.88 -15.32
CA ARG A 691 23.45 -11.94 -14.55
C ARG A 691 22.51 -12.54 -13.50
N GLN A 692 22.35 -13.87 -13.51
CA GLN A 692 21.48 -14.58 -12.56
C GLN A 692 21.87 -14.32 -11.10
N ARG A 693 20.86 -14.20 -10.23
CA ARG A 693 21.02 -13.94 -8.79
C ARG A 693 20.79 -15.22 -8.01
N LEU A 694 21.54 -15.44 -6.94
CA LEU A 694 21.43 -16.62 -6.06
C LEU A 694 20.02 -16.79 -5.47
N GLY A 695 19.28 -15.70 -5.27
CA GLY A 695 17.94 -15.71 -4.67
C GLY A 695 16.82 -16.11 -5.63
N GLN A 696 17.12 -16.39 -6.89
CA GLN A 696 16.11 -16.83 -7.88
C GLN A 696 15.55 -18.20 -7.49
N GLY A 697 14.22 -18.31 -7.40
CA GLY A 697 13.50 -19.56 -7.14
C GLY A 697 13.00 -20.23 -8.41
N GLY A 698 12.08 -21.18 -8.29
CA GLY A 698 11.51 -21.89 -9.45
C GLY A 698 12.58 -22.62 -10.29
N SER A 699 12.40 -22.66 -11.60
CA SER A 699 13.32 -23.37 -12.51
C SER A 699 14.79 -22.90 -12.44
N ASP A 700 15.03 -21.67 -11.95
CA ASP A 700 16.35 -21.04 -11.88
C ASP A 700 17.04 -21.22 -10.51
N ARG A 701 16.43 -21.99 -9.59
CA ARG A 701 16.97 -22.22 -8.24
C ARG A 701 18.36 -22.84 -8.26
N PHE A 702 19.20 -22.38 -7.33
CA PHE A 702 20.49 -22.98 -7.02
C PHE A 702 20.35 -24.07 -5.96
N VAL A 703 20.97 -25.23 -6.19
CA VAL A 703 21.00 -26.36 -5.25
C VAL A 703 22.42 -26.92 -5.20
N ALA A 704 22.93 -27.15 -3.98
CA ALA A 704 24.26 -27.70 -3.76
C ALA A 704 24.29 -28.58 -2.51
N GLU A 705 25.25 -29.50 -2.44
CA GLU A 705 25.44 -30.33 -1.24
C GLU A 705 25.76 -29.47 -0.02
N LYS A 706 25.20 -29.85 1.14
CA LYS A 706 25.36 -29.17 2.44
C LYS A 706 24.84 -27.72 2.48
N ILE A 707 24.03 -27.32 1.50
CA ILE A 707 23.32 -26.05 1.49
C ILE A 707 21.82 -26.35 1.42
N ASN A 708 21.08 -25.86 2.40
CA ASN A 708 19.65 -26.04 2.51
C ASN A 708 18.93 -24.96 1.67
N THR A 709 18.58 -25.27 0.42
CA THR A 709 17.80 -24.35 -0.42
C THR A 709 16.29 -24.50 -0.17
N ILE A 710 15.64 -23.42 0.26
CA ILE A 710 14.21 -23.36 0.56
C ILE A 710 13.53 -22.42 -0.43
N ASP A 711 12.66 -22.97 -1.27
CA ASP A 711 11.91 -22.25 -2.28
C ASP A 711 10.52 -21.83 -1.77
N ALA A 712 10.31 -20.51 -1.72
CA ALA A 712 9.05 -19.86 -1.36
C ALA A 712 8.21 -19.46 -2.58
N THR A 713 8.51 -19.97 -3.78
CA THR A 713 7.75 -19.65 -5.01
C THR A 713 6.26 -20.03 -4.92
N SER A 714 5.92 -21.07 -4.15
CA SER A 714 4.57 -21.60 -3.99
C SER A 714 3.64 -20.73 -3.14
N VAL A 715 4.17 -19.76 -2.40
CA VAL A 715 3.39 -18.88 -1.52
C VAL A 715 3.27 -17.49 -2.13
N GLU A 716 2.08 -16.89 -2.00
CA GLU A 716 1.83 -15.52 -2.45
C GLU A 716 2.53 -14.52 -1.53
N THR A 717 3.35 -13.66 -2.12
CA THR A 717 3.98 -12.55 -1.38
C THR A 717 3.16 -11.27 -1.58
N PRO A 718 2.77 -10.58 -0.51
CA PRO A 718 2.16 -9.26 -0.62
C PRO A 718 3.21 -8.17 -0.92
N GLY A 719 2.89 -7.22 -1.78
CA GLY A 719 3.71 -6.03 -2.05
C GLY A 719 4.02 -5.82 -3.54
N ALA A 720 4.50 -4.62 -3.91
CA ALA A 720 4.80 -4.31 -5.32
C ALA A 720 6.08 -5.00 -5.84
N GLN A 721 6.99 -5.39 -4.95
CA GLN A 721 8.29 -5.97 -5.32
C GLN A 721 8.47 -7.43 -4.90
N ASN A 722 7.58 -7.96 -4.04
CA ASN A 722 7.66 -9.32 -3.49
C ASN A 722 9.00 -9.74 -2.86
N HIS A 723 9.87 -8.78 -2.52
CA HIS A 723 11.24 -9.03 -2.06
C HIS A 723 11.35 -9.37 -0.58
N SER A 724 10.46 -8.80 0.24
CA SER A 724 10.42 -9.00 1.68
C SER A 724 9.64 -10.27 2.09
N PHE A 725 9.53 -11.27 1.20
CA PHE A 725 8.72 -12.48 1.45
C PHE A 725 9.11 -13.23 2.72
N VAL A 726 10.39 -13.18 3.10
CA VAL A 726 10.90 -13.73 4.37
C VAL A 726 10.35 -13.04 5.62
N PHE A 727 9.92 -11.78 5.51
CA PHE A 727 9.33 -11.00 6.59
C PHE A 727 7.80 -10.93 6.49
N ASP A 728 7.26 -11.06 5.28
CA ASP A 728 5.85 -10.77 5.00
C ASP A 728 4.98 -12.03 4.87
N VAL A 729 5.59 -13.20 4.59
CA VAL A 729 4.85 -14.45 4.36
C VAL A 729 4.84 -15.31 5.62
N ALA A 730 3.65 -15.64 6.10
CA ALA A 730 3.41 -16.39 7.33
C ALA A 730 4.19 -17.70 7.43
N GLN A 731 4.13 -18.48 6.37
CA GLN A 731 4.71 -19.81 6.26
C GLN A 731 6.24 -19.74 6.30
N VAL A 732 6.82 -18.69 5.70
CA VAL A 732 8.27 -18.47 5.71
C VAL A 732 8.74 -18.01 7.08
N LYS A 733 8.00 -17.12 7.73
CA LYS A 733 8.28 -16.70 9.12
C LYS A 733 8.24 -17.87 10.09
N ARG A 734 7.25 -18.78 9.98
CA ARG A 734 7.20 -20.00 10.79
C ARG A 734 8.45 -20.85 10.64
N ASP A 735 8.87 -21.10 9.40
CA ASP A 735 10.11 -21.84 9.13
C ASP A 735 11.36 -21.14 9.70
N LEU A 736 11.46 -19.82 9.52
CA LEU A 736 12.54 -19.02 10.10
C LEU A 736 12.54 -19.09 11.64
N SER A 737 11.36 -19.10 12.26
CA SER A 737 11.18 -19.27 13.70
C SER A 737 11.85 -20.53 14.24
N ASP A 738 11.57 -21.67 13.60
CA ASP A 738 12.10 -22.97 14.01
C ASP A 738 13.62 -23.02 13.78
N LEU A 739 14.07 -22.52 12.62
CA LEU A 739 15.49 -22.41 12.30
C LEU A 739 16.25 -21.56 13.34
N PHE A 740 15.65 -20.46 13.78
CA PHE A 740 16.20 -19.57 14.81
C PHE A 740 16.14 -20.17 16.23
N ARG A 741 15.23 -21.10 16.52
CA ARG A 741 15.22 -21.87 17.77
C ARG A 741 16.26 -22.98 17.81
N GLY A 742 16.80 -23.35 16.65
CA GLY A 742 17.91 -24.30 16.53
C GLY A 742 17.61 -25.52 15.66
N ASP A 743 16.43 -25.58 15.04
CA ASP A 743 16.05 -26.65 14.12
C ASP A 743 16.69 -26.40 12.75
N THR A 744 17.99 -26.65 12.64
CA THR A 744 18.78 -26.32 11.43
C THR A 744 18.49 -27.25 10.24
N ASP A 745 18.03 -28.48 10.49
CA ASP A 745 17.55 -29.39 9.45
C ASP A 745 16.16 -28.95 8.97
N PRO A 746 15.96 -28.62 7.67
CA PRO A 746 14.64 -28.26 7.19
C PRO A 746 13.59 -29.37 7.38
N ASN A 747 14.00 -30.64 7.43
CA ASN A 747 13.06 -31.75 7.65
C ASN A 747 12.48 -31.79 9.07
N SER A 748 13.10 -31.12 10.05
CA SER A 748 12.56 -31.00 11.40
C SER A 748 11.68 -29.76 11.60
N ARG A 749 11.54 -28.90 10.57
CA ARG A 749 10.77 -27.65 10.64
C ARG A 749 9.37 -27.80 10.05
N VAL A 750 8.44 -26.95 10.49
CA VAL A 750 7.00 -27.17 10.27
C VAL A 750 6.56 -27.00 8.80
N CYS A 751 7.06 -25.98 8.09
CA CYS A 751 6.55 -25.60 6.78
C CYS A 751 7.30 -26.11 5.52
N PRO A 752 8.62 -26.32 5.51
CA PRO A 752 9.31 -26.77 4.31
C PRO A 752 9.09 -28.27 4.07
N LYS A 753 8.87 -28.65 2.81
CA LYS A 753 8.79 -30.06 2.39
C LYS A 753 9.94 -30.42 1.48
N GLU A 754 10.61 -31.52 1.76
CA GLU A 754 11.74 -32.03 0.96
C GLU A 754 11.30 -32.45 -0.44
N ILE A 755 12.10 -32.09 -1.44
CA ILE A 755 11.94 -32.41 -2.85
C ILE A 755 13.30 -32.84 -3.42
N THR A 756 13.31 -33.88 -4.24
CA THR A 756 14.48 -34.27 -5.04
C THR A 756 14.60 -33.36 -6.26
N ASP A 757 15.77 -32.78 -6.54
CA ASP A 757 15.95 -31.96 -7.74
C ASP A 757 15.97 -32.85 -8.99
N GLU A 758 14.99 -32.67 -9.89
CA GLU A 758 14.88 -33.47 -11.12
C GLU A 758 16.07 -33.28 -12.07
N ARG A 759 16.74 -32.13 -12.02
CA ARG A 759 17.92 -31.82 -12.83
C ARG A 759 19.19 -32.43 -12.23
N LEU A 760 19.21 -32.60 -10.91
CA LEU A 760 20.34 -33.12 -10.13
C LEU A 760 19.83 -34.15 -9.10
N PRO A 761 19.52 -35.39 -9.52
CA PRO A 761 18.81 -36.37 -8.67
C PRO A 761 19.52 -36.77 -7.37
N SER A 762 20.81 -36.48 -7.24
CA SER A 762 21.59 -36.68 -6.00
C SER A 762 21.40 -35.56 -4.99
N LEU A 763 20.75 -34.46 -5.36
CA LEU A 763 20.56 -33.28 -4.54
C LEU A 763 19.09 -33.09 -4.16
N LYS A 764 18.90 -32.36 -3.07
CA LYS A 764 17.60 -32.08 -2.49
C LYS A 764 17.43 -30.59 -2.23
N TYR A 765 16.19 -30.13 -2.28
CA TYR A 765 15.79 -28.79 -1.87
C TYR A 765 14.42 -28.87 -1.17
N TRP A 766 13.94 -27.77 -0.63
CA TRP A 766 12.67 -27.74 0.08
C TRP A 766 11.72 -26.70 -0.51
N ILE A 767 10.41 -26.95 -0.44
CA ILE A 767 9.37 -26.02 -0.86
C ILE A 767 8.50 -25.66 0.34
N ILE A 768 8.29 -24.35 0.56
CA ILE A 768 7.35 -23.86 1.57
C ILE A 768 5.92 -24.25 1.19
N GLN A 769 5.22 -24.96 2.06
CA GLN A 769 3.87 -25.43 1.75
C GLN A 769 2.82 -24.31 1.88
N PRO A 770 1.97 -24.04 0.87
CA PRO A 770 0.95 -22.97 0.93
C PRO A 770 -0.04 -23.16 2.08
N ASN A 771 -0.40 -24.41 2.35
CA ASN A 771 -1.40 -24.79 3.36
C ASN A 771 -0.78 -25.02 4.74
N CYS A 772 0.47 -24.60 4.97
CA CYS A 772 1.12 -24.65 6.28
C CYS A 772 0.55 -23.57 7.20
N THR A 773 -0.70 -23.71 7.66
CA THR A 773 -1.42 -22.71 8.47
C THR A 773 -1.95 -23.25 9.80
N GLN A 774 -1.74 -24.53 10.11
CA GLN A 774 -2.16 -25.15 11.37
C GLN A 774 -1.09 -25.09 12.44
#